data_AF-A0A2R5GIX0-F1
#
_entry.id   AF-A0A2R5GIX0-F1
#
_cell.length_a   1.000
_cell.length_b   1.000
_cell.length_c   1.000
_cell.angle_alpha   90.00
_cell.angle_beta   90.00
_cell.angle_gamma   90.00
#
_symmetry.space_group_name_H-M   'P 1'
#
loop_
_entity.id
_entity.type
_entity.pdbx_description
1 polymer ?
#
loop_
_entity_poly.entity_id
_entity_poly.type
_entity_poly.pdbx_seq_one_letter_code
_entity_poly.pdbx_strand_id
1 'polypeptide(L)'
;MGQTNVLARYPWHVHLIGEGGVRSYLKHSSMHHTFYRCATIHGTNNTLLQDNVAYDAIGHCFYSGEDGVEEKNTLAYNLASHVHFMEYPRTSGAQFMDNVYSSDMLTQPADTTASGIYITNAYNSYIGNAASGGYAGFAIVKMPKAIMFYRDLEFDPGMTPEERPFIEFDGNTCHGTGIWWVMGGCIYVGGKLEHVDDSSDDLVYNPGREVSGRSTMCLTDPTNSSPWGRYTECDLVFTNTKIFLANYGLNNWGARSTIDGLEAHDVTRAIAILGYHYVHNMLTVCRSNSFTPELPGTSWYEKRWSQYHMGFEWYDTHQRHIIDGITFRNCGDAASGSPVWRFLTHSDRYAPGFLQATRNVKYENVDTSMLIRPSVSDYLSVSGYLSNWLDADGTVLGSEADGPKIVGAARGGIEWWRTDDDCTTQDIWYLCDHVSKDNDNRRGISSFTIAFDEALDAKFDANTICGNGDQIECPRVGSVVHLGYQDPDAADQVGLPIKGNPVITGPSNGLGWLFLFDSGSPVSIDFKGAQIDEDDVVLIAIPYPSGVTISLHYVAAYWCNPVWNQYCDHEFTSVNSIAEVLASNGDTYFFDTNRGLLYFRFIQQRMSPLDFTSPPAYGNLGTSYFERSDVRIPPIMWHGQLELRVSGCKLNSTNSAYCAKSAYDASAICEDYGFGMGSYAAAFDRCVPGLSVTTGESLYIKPTKQTKIKVQSKITTTEACQQACFEDAECGNFNHFAKRKKCMLLRGQDHEVIRKNGWTAGVLTLSTADPVHQFCQNKKTASQGTVLDQIANVKNWQACQTACRDAETCTHWNYTAKGSNKKTCALLSDLDGGTSADKKSISGPRSCTDL
;
A
#
# COMPACT_ATOMS: atom_id res chain seq x y z
N MET A 1 -23.91 38.30 -28.19
CA MET A 1 -24.74 38.84 -27.07
C MET A 1 -23.86 39.06 -25.85
N GLY A 2 -24.36 39.77 -24.82
CA GLY A 2 -23.60 40.08 -23.60
C GLY A 2 -22.67 41.30 -23.72
N GLN A 3 -22.05 41.69 -22.60
CA GLN A 3 -21.08 42.79 -22.54
C GLN A 3 -19.83 42.32 -21.76
N THR A 4 -18.67 42.34 -22.42
CA THR A 4 -17.39 41.89 -21.84
C THR A 4 -17.12 42.58 -20.52
N ASN A 5 -16.80 41.79 -19.49
CA ASN A 5 -16.46 42.26 -18.15
C ASN A 5 -17.56 43.08 -17.43
N VAL A 6 -18.82 42.96 -17.84
CA VAL A 6 -19.95 43.56 -17.13
C VAL A 6 -20.79 42.45 -16.51
N LEU A 7 -20.73 42.34 -15.18
CA LEU A 7 -21.49 41.34 -14.42
C LEU A 7 -22.99 41.40 -14.74
N ALA A 8 -23.63 40.23 -14.71
CA ALA A 8 -25.05 40.02 -15.02
C ALA A 8 -25.51 40.41 -16.44
N ARG A 9 -24.60 40.78 -17.36
CA ARG A 9 -24.91 41.09 -18.78
C ARG A 9 -24.56 39.91 -19.68
N TYR A 10 -25.26 38.80 -19.47
CA TYR A 10 -25.08 37.53 -20.19
C TYR A 10 -26.23 37.28 -21.18
N PRO A 11 -26.05 36.41 -22.19
CA PRO A 11 -27.13 35.98 -23.10
C PRO A 11 -28.35 35.42 -22.36
N TRP A 12 -28.12 34.62 -21.30
CA TRP A 12 -29.14 34.15 -20.40
C TRP A 12 -28.64 34.19 -18.95
N HIS A 13 -29.48 34.71 -18.06
CA HIS A 13 -29.16 34.86 -16.65
C HIS A 13 -30.43 34.68 -15.82
N VAL A 14 -30.50 33.60 -15.04
CA VAL A 14 -31.54 33.43 -14.01
C VAL A 14 -30.99 33.92 -12.67
N HIS A 15 -31.70 34.83 -12.02
CA HIS A 15 -31.11 35.69 -10.99
C HIS A 15 -31.98 35.75 -9.73
N LEU A 16 -31.43 35.24 -8.62
CA LEU A 16 -31.87 35.38 -7.24
C LEU A 16 -33.32 34.91 -6.95
N ILE A 17 -33.70 33.71 -7.41
CA ILE A 17 -35.04 33.14 -7.17
C ILE A 17 -35.06 32.19 -5.95
N GLY A 18 -33.89 31.77 -5.45
CA GLY A 18 -33.78 30.74 -4.41
C GLY A 18 -34.34 29.40 -4.87
N GLU A 19 -35.14 28.74 -4.05
CA GLU A 19 -35.75 27.43 -4.38
C GLU A 19 -36.77 27.45 -5.53
N GLY A 20 -37.21 28.64 -5.97
CA GLY A 20 -38.26 28.79 -6.99
C GLY A 20 -37.85 28.47 -8.44
N GLY A 21 -36.61 28.02 -8.68
CA GLY A 21 -36.07 27.77 -10.02
C GLY A 21 -36.66 26.56 -10.75
N VAL A 22 -37.51 25.75 -10.11
CA VAL A 22 -38.19 24.57 -10.71
C VAL A 22 -38.92 24.89 -12.03
N ARG A 23 -39.33 26.15 -12.24
CA ARG A 23 -39.98 26.62 -13.48
C ARG A 23 -39.07 27.42 -14.41
N SER A 24 -37.80 27.60 -14.04
CA SER A 24 -36.79 28.32 -14.80
C SER A 24 -35.99 27.34 -15.64
N TYR A 25 -35.95 27.56 -16.96
CA TYR A 25 -35.18 26.71 -17.85
C TYR A 25 -34.68 27.46 -19.09
N LEU A 26 -33.60 26.95 -19.68
CA LEU A 26 -33.16 27.23 -21.05
C LEU A 26 -33.01 25.91 -21.79
N LYS A 27 -33.74 25.74 -22.90
CA LYS A 27 -33.76 24.50 -23.67
C LYS A 27 -33.65 24.73 -25.16
N HIS A 28 -33.00 23.80 -25.87
CA HIS A 28 -32.95 23.76 -27.34
C HIS A 28 -32.51 25.10 -27.97
N SER A 29 -31.60 25.81 -27.31
CA SER A 29 -31.21 27.17 -27.69
C SER A 29 -29.77 27.20 -28.18
N SER A 30 -29.46 28.17 -29.05
CA SER A 30 -28.10 28.44 -29.49
C SER A 30 -27.61 29.80 -29.01
N MET A 31 -26.39 29.85 -28.51
CA MET A 31 -25.70 31.06 -28.05
C MET A 31 -24.36 31.15 -28.76
N HIS A 32 -24.22 32.06 -29.73
CA HIS A 32 -23.00 32.14 -30.52
C HIS A 32 -22.46 33.57 -30.60
N HIS A 33 -21.14 33.72 -30.62
CA HIS A 33 -20.43 35.01 -30.55
C HIS A 33 -20.90 35.81 -29.32
N THR A 34 -20.62 35.26 -28.15
CA THR A 34 -20.96 35.87 -26.87
C THR A 34 -19.77 36.66 -26.33
N PHE A 35 -20.00 37.94 -26.02
CA PHE A 35 -18.97 38.85 -25.53
C PHE A 35 -18.64 38.63 -24.06
N TYR A 36 -19.53 37.95 -23.32
CA TYR A 36 -19.30 37.54 -21.93
C TYR A 36 -20.28 36.46 -21.50
N ARG A 37 -19.76 35.25 -21.22
CA ARG A 37 -20.48 34.03 -20.79
C ARG A 37 -21.62 33.61 -21.72
N CYS A 38 -22.18 32.43 -21.48
CA CYS A 38 -23.30 31.90 -22.25
C CYS A 38 -24.60 31.93 -21.42
N ALA A 39 -24.65 31.10 -20.39
CA ALA A 39 -25.80 30.96 -19.51
C ALA A 39 -25.32 30.85 -18.06
N THR A 40 -25.85 31.70 -17.20
CA THR A 40 -25.45 31.79 -15.78
C THR A 40 -26.66 31.56 -14.88
N ILE A 41 -26.49 30.73 -13.86
CA ILE A 41 -27.42 30.57 -12.74
C ILE A 41 -26.85 31.33 -11.55
N HIS A 42 -27.62 32.26 -10.98
CA HIS A 42 -27.21 33.04 -9.82
C HIS A 42 -28.26 32.99 -8.72
N GLY A 43 -27.87 32.57 -7.52
CA GLY A 43 -28.72 32.46 -6.33
C GLY A 43 -30.04 31.73 -6.57
N THR A 44 -30.05 30.73 -7.45
CA THR A 44 -31.26 30.02 -7.88
C THR A 44 -30.99 28.51 -7.92
N ASN A 45 -31.91 27.75 -7.34
CA ASN A 45 -31.85 26.30 -7.22
C ASN A 45 -32.92 25.63 -8.08
N ASN A 46 -32.73 24.35 -8.41
CA ASN A 46 -33.69 23.55 -9.17
C ASN A 46 -33.95 24.03 -10.62
N THR A 47 -32.96 24.65 -11.26
CA THR A 47 -33.04 25.17 -12.64
C THR A 47 -32.59 24.13 -13.67
N LEU A 48 -33.17 24.16 -14.88
CA LEU A 48 -32.81 23.26 -15.98
C LEU A 48 -32.15 23.98 -17.17
N LEU A 49 -30.91 23.60 -17.50
CA LEU A 49 -30.16 23.98 -18.70
C LEU A 49 -29.98 22.73 -19.58
N GLN A 50 -30.74 22.60 -20.66
CA GLN A 50 -30.77 21.35 -21.43
C GLN A 50 -30.67 21.54 -22.95
N ASP A 51 -29.93 20.68 -23.64
CA ASP A 51 -29.91 20.60 -25.11
C ASP A 51 -29.53 21.94 -25.79
N ASN A 52 -28.63 22.71 -25.17
CA ASN A 52 -28.20 24.00 -25.71
C ASN A 52 -26.82 23.89 -26.39
N VAL A 53 -26.59 24.72 -27.40
CA VAL A 53 -25.29 24.83 -28.07
C VAL A 53 -24.72 26.22 -27.88
N ALA A 54 -23.50 26.30 -27.38
CA ALA A 54 -22.74 27.52 -27.26
C ALA A 54 -21.44 27.45 -28.07
N TYR A 55 -21.16 28.51 -28.82
CA TYR A 55 -20.00 28.59 -29.71
C TYR A 55 -19.39 29.99 -29.72
N ASP A 56 -18.05 30.10 -29.63
CA ASP A 56 -17.33 31.39 -29.66
C ASP A 56 -17.82 32.31 -28.53
N ALA A 57 -17.28 32.06 -27.34
CA ALA A 57 -17.71 32.70 -26.11
C ALA A 57 -16.52 33.18 -25.28
N ILE A 58 -16.57 34.41 -24.79
CA ILE A 58 -15.55 34.97 -23.88
C ILE A 58 -15.96 34.74 -22.42
N GLY A 59 -15.05 34.28 -21.57
CA GLY A 59 -15.31 33.92 -20.17
C GLY A 59 -15.95 32.55 -20.02
N HIS A 60 -16.18 32.10 -18.78
CA HIS A 60 -16.83 30.81 -18.51
C HIS A 60 -18.22 30.74 -19.18
N CYS A 61 -18.48 29.69 -19.97
CA CYS A 61 -19.64 29.65 -20.84
C CYS A 61 -20.93 29.25 -20.11
N PHE A 62 -21.09 27.98 -19.74
CA PHE A 62 -22.19 27.55 -18.86
C PHE A 62 -21.71 27.60 -17.42
N TYR A 63 -22.26 28.55 -16.67
CA TYR A 63 -21.90 28.83 -15.30
C TYR A 63 -22.98 28.28 -14.38
N SER A 64 -22.68 27.17 -13.70
CA SER A 64 -23.66 26.44 -12.88
C SER A 64 -24.05 27.13 -11.56
N GLY A 65 -23.25 28.10 -11.09
CA GLY A 65 -23.57 28.93 -9.94
C GLY A 65 -22.64 30.14 -9.82
N GLU A 66 -23.14 31.36 -9.87
CA GLU A 66 -22.28 32.55 -9.84
C GLU A 66 -21.62 32.78 -8.46
N ASP A 67 -22.32 32.45 -7.37
CA ASP A 67 -21.86 32.73 -6.00
C ASP A 67 -21.49 31.47 -5.19
N GLY A 68 -21.77 30.28 -5.73
CA GLY A 68 -21.46 28.98 -5.11
C GLY A 68 -22.58 28.42 -4.22
N VAL A 69 -23.71 29.11 -4.10
CA VAL A 69 -24.87 28.66 -3.30
C VAL A 69 -25.89 27.87 -4.13
N GLU A 70 -25.70 27.79 -5.44
CA GLU A 70 -26.66 27.24 -6.38
C GLU A 70 -26.61 25.71 -6.41
N GLU A 71 -27.73 25.09 -6.03
CA GLU A 71 -27.87 23.64 -5.85
C GLU A 71 -29.04 23.04 -6.63
N LYS A 72 -28.97 21.74 -6.88
CA LYS A 72 -30.02 20.91 -7.52
C LYS A 72 -30.39 21.37 -8.92
N ASN A 73 -29.53 22.14 -9.57
CA ASN A 73 -29.66 22.49 -10.97
C ASN A 73 -29.23 21.31 -11.85
N THR A 74 -29.80 21.23 -13.05
CA THR A 74 -29.48 20.20 -14.04
C THR A 74 -28.92 20.86 -15.28
N LEU A 75 -27.66 20.55 -15.61
CA LEU A 75 -27.02 20.87 -16.87
C LEU A 75 -26.92 19.58 -17.67
N ALA A 76 -27.73 19.43 -18.71
CA ALA A 76 -27.79 18.19 -19.48
C ALA A 76 -27.71 18.38 -20.99
N TYR A 77 -26.89 17.56 -21.65
CA TYR A 77 -26.76 17.52 -23.11
C TYR A 77 -26.42 18.86 -23.77
N ASN A 78 -25.73 19.74 -23.04
CA ASN A 78 -25.26 21.01 -23.60
C ASN A 78 -23.91 20.83 -24.29
N LEU A 79 -23.67 21.57 -25.38
CA LEU A 79 -22.37 21.67 -26.05
C LEU A 79 -21.80 23.06 -25.83
N ALA A 80 -20.60 23.17 -25.25
CA ALA A 80 -19.79 24.39 -25.27
C ALA A 80 -18.58 24.19 -26.18
N SER A 81 -18.38 25.07 -27.15
CA SER A 81 -17.25 25.00 -28.08
C SER A 81 -16.59 26.36 -28.29
N HIS A 82 -15.27 26.37 -28.49
CA HIS A 82 -14.48 27.57 -28.80
C HIS A 82 -14.66 28.65 -27.73
N VAL A 83 -14.37 28.30 -26.48
CA VAL A 83 -14.40 29.23 -25.35
C VAL A 83 -13.05 29.94 -25.22
N HIS A 84 -13.09 31.24 -24.96
CA HIS A 84 -11.94 32.14 -24.83
C HIS A 84 -11.83 32.63 -23.39
N PHE A 85 -10.65 32.48 -22.80
CA PHE A 85 -10.33 33.12 -21.51
C PHE A 85 -10.23 34.64 -21.67
N MET A 86 -10.41 35.34 -20.56
CA MET A 86 -10.09 36.76 -20.49
C MET A 86 -8.58 36.98 -20.32
N GLU A 87 -8.10 38.13 -20.79
CA GLU A 87 -6.68 38.49 -20.81
C GLU A 87 -5.81 37.52 -21.63
N TYR A 88 -4.90 36.79 -20.98
CA TYR A 88 -3.96 35.84 -21.55
C TYR A 88 -4.03 34.53 -20.76
N PRO A 89 -3.70 33.38 -21.38
CA PRO A 89 -3.83 32.10 -20.69
C PRO A 89 -2.82 32.03 -19.54
N ARG A 90 -3.28 31.57 -18.38
CA ARG A 90 -2.40 31.32 -17.22
C ARG A 90 -1.51 30.12 -17.52
N THR A 91 -0.20 30.24 -17.31
CA THR A 91 0.76 29.14 -17.58
C THR A 91 1.71 28.96 -16.41
N SER A 92 2.19 27.73 -16.20
CA SER A 92 3.23 27.41 -15.22
C SER A 92 3.99 26.15 -15.64
N GLY A 93 5.27 26.10 -15.30
CA GLY A 93 6.11 24.90 -15.41
C GLY A 93 6.00 23.96 -14.21
N ALA A 94 5.21 24.31 -13.20
CA ALA A 94 5.02 23.55 -11.97
C ALA A 94 3.53 23.39 -11.62
N GLN A 95 3.25 22.73 -10.49
CA GLN A 95 1.89 22.53 -9.97
C GLN A 95 1.28 23.83 -9.42
N PHE A 96 2.12 24.77 -9.01
CA PHE A 96 1.70 26.03 -8.39
C PHE A 96 1.67 27.18 -9.41
N MET A 97 0.80 28.15 -9.16
CA MET A 97 0.61 29.35 -9.95
C MET A 97 0.42 30.57 -9.05
N ASP A 98 0.64 31.75 -9.61
CA ASP A 98 0.42 33.01 -8.92
C ASP A 98 -1.07 33.35 -8.84
N ASN A 99 -1.43 34.08 -7.78
CA ASN A 99 -2.77 34.62 -7.58
C ASN A 99 -3.12 35.67 -8.63
N VAL A 100 -4.38 35.66 -9.04
CA VAL A 100 -5.01 36.65 -9.93
C VAL A 100 -6.09 37.38 -9.13
N TYR A 101 -6.05 38.71 -9.14
CA TYR A 101 -6.99 39.53 -8.38
C TYR A 101 -8.03 40.16 -9.30
N SER A 102 -9.23 40.38 -8.79
CA SER A 102 -10.24 41.17 -9.49
C SER A 102 -9.75 42.60 -9.72
N SER A 103 -10.24 43.22 -10.79
CA SER A 103 -10.01 44.63 -11.09
C SER A 103 -11.14 45.18 -11.97
N ASP A 104 -11.12 46.49 -12.23
CA ASP A 104 -12.06 47.15 -13.15
C ASP A 104 -12.10 46.52 -14.55
N MET A 105 -11.02 45.84 -14.97
CA MET A 105 -10.90 45.18 -16.28
C MET A 105 -11.08 43.66 -16.24
N LEU A 106 -11.18 43.09 -15.03
CA LEU A 106 -11.35 41.66 -14.77
C LEU A 106 -12.15 41.47 -13.48
N THR A 107 -13.46 41.61 -13.58
CA THR A 107 -14.39 41.53 -12.44
C THR A 107 -14.42 40.14 -11.80
N GLN A 108 -14.24 39.09 -12.59
CA GLN A 108 -14.13 37.72 -12.11
C GLN A 108 -12.77 37.12 -12.52
N PRO A 109 -11.77 37.05 -11.61
CA PRO A 109 -10.41 36.61 -11.95
C PRO A 109 -10.33 35.16 -12.47
N ALA A 110 -11.30 34.31 -12.14
CA ALA A 110 -11.39 32.95 -12.67
C ALA A 110 -11.60 32.88 -14.20
N ASP A 111 -12.18 33.92 -14.81
CA ASP A 111 -12.40 33.99 -16.27
C ASP A 111 -11.08 33.95 -17.08
N THR A 112 -9.93 34.15 -16.44
CA THR A 112 -8.60 33.94 -17.05
C THR A 112 -8.25 32.47 -17.30
N THR A 113 -9.08 31.56 -16.77
CA THR A 113 -9.09 30.13 -17.04
C THR A 113 -10.47 29.66 -17.50
N ALA A 114 -11.13 30.45 -18.35
CA ALA A 114 -12.48 30.17 -18.84
C ALA A 114 -12.68 28.73 -19.35
N SER A 115 -13.80 28.12 -18.97
CA SER A 115 -14.17 26.74 -19.30
C SER A 115 -15.54 26.67 -19.98
N GLY A 116 -15.78 25.57 -20.69
CA GLY A 116 -17.09 25.27 -21.27
C GLY A 116 -18.17 25.16 -20.22
N ILE A 117 -17.93 24.32 -19.21
CA ILE A 117 -18.77 24.16 -18.03
C ILE A 117 -17.95 24.59 -16.80
N TYR A 118 -18.47 25.54 -16.02
CA TYR A 118 -17.84 26.02 -14.80
C TYR A 118 -18.69 25.70 -13.57
N ILE A 119 -18.06 25.02 -12.62
CA ILE A 119 -18.68 24.34 -11.48
C ILE A 119 -18.10 24.89 -10.19
N THR A 120 -18.85 25.78 -9.57
CA THR A 120 -18.56 26.44 -8.28
C THR A 120 -19.17 25.71 -7.09
N ASN A 121 -20.27 24.99 -7.32
CA ASN A 121 -20.87 24.08 -6.38
C ASN A 121 -21.21 22.77 -7.09
N ALA A 122 -20.64 21.66 -6.61
CA ALA A 122 -20.83 20.37 -7.24
C ALA A 122 -22.22 19.78 -7.00
N TYR A 123 -23.03 20.26 -6.04
CA TYR A 123 -24.35 19.70 -5.69
C TYR A 123 -25.44 19.97 -6.73
N ASN A 124 -25.17 19.58 -7.97
CA ASN A 124 -25.93 19.74 -9.18
C ASN A 124 -25.75 18.47 -10.04
N SER A 125 -26.57 18.32 -11.07
CA SER A 125 -26.50 17.20 -12.02
C SER A 125 -25.89 17.66 -13.35
N TYR A 126 -24.83 17.00 -13.79
CA TYR A 126 -24.14 17.26 -15.05
C TYR A 126 -24.19 16.00 -15.91
N ILE A 127 -25.06 15.97 -16.92
CA ILE A 127 -25.41 14.74 -17.65
C ILE A 127 -25.16 14.93 -19.15
N GLY A 128 -24.30 14.12 -19.76
CA GLY A 128 -24.16 14.07 -21.22
C GLY A 128 -23.68 15.37 -21.87
N ASN A 129 -23.08 16.30 -21.13
CA ASN A 129 -22.59 17.55 -21.70
C ASN A 129 -21.31 17.31 -22.49
N ALA A 130 -21.06 18.14 -23.51
CA ALA A 130 -19.85 18.14 -24.31
C ALA A 130 -19.14 19.49 -24.21
N ALA A 131 -17.83 19.47 -23.98
CA ALA A 131 -17.01 20.68 -23.95
C ALA A 131 -15.80 20.56 -24.87
N SER A 132 -15.58 21.58 -25.71
CA SER A 132 -14.47 21.65 -26.65
C SER A 132 -13.79 23.04 -26.66
N GLY A 133 -12.50 23.10 -26.38
CA GLY A 133 -11.76 24.36 -26.22
C GLY A 133 -11.90 24.99 -24.82
N GLY A 134 -11.52 26.27 -24.67
CA GLY A 134 -11.32 26.89 -23.36
C GLY A 134 -9.99 26.51 -22.70
N TYR A 135 -9.80 26.97 -21.47
CA TYR A 135 -8.68 26.59 -20.62
C TYR A 135 -8.79 25.13 -20.15
N ALA A 136 -10.00 24.75 -19.75
CA ALA A 136 -10.47 23.40 -19.47
C ALA A 136 -11.88 23.22 -20.07
N GLY A 137 -12.32 21.98 -20.29
CA GLY A 137 -13.70 21.72 -20.71
C GLY A 137 -14.67 21.85 -19.53
N PHE A 138 -14.32 21.18 -18.43
CA PHE A 138 -15.01 21.26 -17.14
C PHE A 138 -14.04 21.74 -16.10
N ALA A 139 -14.39 22.79 -15.36
CA ALA A 139 -13.61 23.26 -14.22
C ALA A 139 -14.48 23.22 -12.96
N ILE A 140 -14.07 22.37 -12.02
CA ILE A 140 -14.64 22.21 -10.69
C ILE A 140 -13.73 23.00 -9.75
N VAL A 141 -14.14 24.24 -9.45
CA VAL A 141 -13.33 25.16 -8.66
C VAL A 141 -13.55 24.92 -7.17
N LYS A 142 -12.49 25.09 -6.39
CA LYS A 142 -12.58 25.12 -4.93
C LYS A 142 -13.09 26.49 -4.47
N MET A 143 -14.17 26.48 -3.68
CA MET A 143 -14.75 27.66 -3.05
C MET A 143 -14.96 27.38 -1.55
N PRO A 144 -14.04 27.84 -0.69
CA PRO A 144 -14.14 27.63 0.76
C PRO A 144 -15.37 28.29 1.39
N LYS A 145 -15.87 29.34 0.76
CA LYS A 145 -17.09 30.06 1.10
C LYS A 145 -17.79 30.50 -0.18
N ALA A 146 -19.07 30.82 -0.06
CA ALA A 146 -19.77 31.56 -1.10
C ALA A 146 -19.13 32.94 -1.30
N ILE A 147 -19.29 33.50 -2.49
CA ILE A 147 -18.76 34.83 -2.87
C ILE A 147 -19.89 35.82 -3.13
N MET A 148 -19.52 37.07 -3.39
CA MET A 148 -20.43 38.16 -3.80
C MET A 148 -21.68 38.27 -2.92
N PHE A 149 -22.89 38.15 -3.47
CA PHE A 149 -24.15 38.45 -2.78
C PHE A 149 -24.41 37.52 -1.60
N TYR A 150 -23.80 36.33 -1.60
CA TYR A 150 -23.96 35.32 -0.55
C TYR A 150 -22.71 35.14 0.33
N ARG A 151 -21.74 36.06 0.27
CA ARG A 151 -20.47 35.97 1.03
C ARG A 151 -20.63 35.78 2.55
N ASP A 152 -21.69 36.34 3.13
CA ASP A 152 -21.94 36.34 4.57
C ASP A 152 -22.84 35.16 5.01
N LEU A 153 -23.14 34.21 4.11
CA LEU A 153 -23.90 33.02 4.45
C LEU A 153 -23.05 32.08 5.30
N GLU A 154 -23.53 31.73 6.49
CA GLU A 154 -22.92 30.71 7.33
C GLU A 154 -23.40 29.31 6.90
N PHE A 155 -22.44 28.40 6.72
CA PHE A 155 -22.69 27.01 6.39
C PHE A 155 -22.44 26.11 7.59
N ASP A 156 -23.29 25.09 7.76
CA ASP A 156 -22.95 23.97 8.64
C ASP A 156 -21.68 23.27 8.14
N PRO A 157 -20.86 22.65 9.01
CA PRO A 157 -19.74 21.82 8.58
C PRO A 157 -20.18 20.75 7.56
N GLY A 158 -19.46 20.61 6.44
CA GLY A 158 -19.80 19.70 5.35
C GLY A 158 -20.79 20.25 4.32
N MET A 159 -21.18 21.52 4.42
CA MET A 159 -22.14 22.18 3.51
C MET A 159 -21.55 23.33 2.70
N THR A 160 -20.28 23.70 2.89
CA THR A 160 -19.65 24.74 2.06
C THR A 160 -19.57 24.31 0.59
N PRO A 161 -19.49 25.24 -0.38
CA PRO A 161 -19.53 24.88 -1.81
C PRO A 161 -18.47 23.85 -2.23
N GLU A 162 -17.26 23.93 -1.67
CA GLU A 162 -16.19 22.97 -1.94
C GLU A 162 -16.45 21.57 -1.35
N GLU A 163 -17.21 21.47 -0.27
CA GLU A 163 -17.48 20.21 0.44
C GLU A 163 -18.59 19.38 -0.21
N ARG A 164 -19.44 19.98 -1.05
CA ARG A 164 -20.62 19.27 -1.57
C ARG A 164 -20.26 18.17 -2.59
N PRO A 165 -20.93 17.00 -2.59
CA PRO A 165 -20.73 16.00 -3.63
C PRO A 165 -21.48 16.37 -4.91
N PHE A 166 -21.19 15.69 -6.02
CA PHE A 166 -22.10 15.70 -7.15
C PHE A 166 -23.44 15.07 -6.77
N ILE A 167 -24.55 15.61 -7.30
CA ILE A 167 -25.77 14.81 -7.41
C ILE A 167 -25.54 13.76 -8.48
N GLU A 168 -25.01 14.19 -9.64
CA GLU A 168 -24.66 13.31 -10.74
C GLU A 168 -23.61 13.97 -11.64
N PHE A 169 -22.60 13.20 -12.07
CA PHE A 169 -21.70 13.58 -13.15
C PHE A 169 -21.55 12.37 -14.07
N ASP A 170 -22.37 12.31 -15.12
CA ASP A 170 -22.51 11.11 -15.94
C ASP A 170 -22.47 11.43 -17.45
N GLY A 171 -21.79 10.60 -18.24
CA GLY A 171 -21.86 10.66 -19.70
C GLY A 171 -21.19 11.88 -20.34
N ASN A 172 -20.45 12.68 -19.57
CA ASN A 172 -19.86 13.93 -20.06
C ASN A 172 -18.66 13.66 -20.96
N THR A 173 -18.51 14.48 -22.01
CA THR A 173 -17.43 14.38 -22.99
C THR A 173 -16.60 15.66 -23.04
N CYS A 174 -15.28 15.52 -23.06
CA CYS A 174 -14.36 16.64 -23.15
C CYS A 174 -13.34 16.44 -24.29
N HIS A 175 -13.09 17.47 -25.10
CA HIS A 175 -12.29 17.35 -26.31
C HIS A 175 -11.42 18.60 -26.57
N GLY A 176 -10.15 18.44 -26.97
CA GLY A 176 -9.37 19.54 -27.55
C GLY A 176 -9.20 20.76 -26.63
N THR A 177 -8.85 20.53 -25.36
CA THR A 177 -8.68 21.56 -24.32
C THR A 177 -7.66 21.08 -23.28
N GLY A 178 -7.39 21.86 -22.22
CA GLY A 178 -6.39 21.48 -21.21
C GLY A 178 -4.94 21.53 -21.72
N ILE A 179 -4.65 22.41 -22.68
CA ILE A 179 -3.35 22.48 -23.38
C ILE A 179 -2.49 23.71 -22.99
N TRP A 180 -2.99 24.57 -22.11
CA TRP A 180 -2.39 25.87 -21.84
C TRP A 180 -1.27 25.88 -20.79
N TRP A 181 -1.13 24.80 -20.00
CA TRP A 181 -0.08 24.67 -18.99
C TRP A 181 0.28 23.21 -18.73
N VAL A 182 1.32 22.96 -17.91
CA VAL A 182 1.85 21.61 -17.70
C VAL A 182 0.86 20.68 -17.02
N MET A 183 -0.04 21.19 -16.16
CA MET A 183 -1.06 20.38 -15.48
C MET A 183 -2.47 20.61 -16.03
N GLY A 184 -2.59 21.08 -17.28
CA GLY A 184 -3.87 21.32 -17.95
C GLY A 184 -4.72 20.06 -18.07
N GLY A 185 -5.89 20.08 -17.44
CA GLY A 185 -6.89 19.01 -17.49
C GLY A 185 -8.03 19.35 -18.44
N CYS A 186 -8.55 18.34 -19.13
CA CYS A 186 -9.83 18.46 -19.82
C CYS A 186 -10.97 18.63 -18.82
N ILE A 187 -10.97 17.78 -17.79
CA ILE A 187 -11.72 17.96 -16.56
C ILE A 187 -10.70 18.35 -15.48
N TYR A 188 -10.88 19.53 -14.89
CA TYR A 188 -9.98 20.09 -13.90
C TYR A 188 -10.71 20.28 -12.57
N VAL A 189 -10.32 19.53 -11.53
CA VAL A 189 -10.75 19.77 -10.15
C VAL A 189 -9.60 20.45 -9.43
N GLY A 190 -9.73 21.75 -9.22
CA GLY A 190 -8.62 22.58 -8.80
C GLY A 190 -8.90 24.06 -8.96
N GLY A 191 -7.87 24.84 -8.65
CA GLY A 191 -7.98 26.28 -8.49
C GLY A 191 -8.84 26.67 -7.29
N LYS A 192 -8.62 27.88 -6.77
CA LYS A 192 -9.29 28.40 -5.58
C LYS A 192 -9.81 29.79 -5.86
N LEU A 193 -11.12 29.99 -5.70
CA LEU A 193 -11.77 31.29 -5.82
C LEU A 193 -12.34 31.71 -4.46
N GLU A 194 -11.98 32.89 -3.99
CA GLU A 194 -12.45 33.45 -2.72
C GLU A 194 -12.35 34.98 -2.71
N HIS A 195 -12.89 35.61 -1.66
CA HIS A 195 -12.59 37.01 -1.36
C HIS A 195 -11.19 37.16 -0.78
N VAL A 196 -10.52 38.27 -1.09
CA VAL A 196 -9.18 38.58 -0.54
C VAL A 196 -9.21 38.63 0.99
N ASP A 197 -10.27 39.24 1.54
CA ASP A 197 -10.55 39.28 2.97
C ASP A 197 -12.04 39.55 3.23
N ASP A 198 -12.45 39.42 4.50
CA ASP A 198 -13.84 39.63 4.91
C ASP A 198 -14.31 41.10 4.80
N SER A 199 -13.44 42.05 4.45
CA SER A 199 -13.73 43.49 4.37
C SER A 199 -13.76 44.09 2.95
N SER A 200 -13.24 43.37 1.95
CA SER A 200 -13.26 43.77 0.53
C SER A 200 -14.19 42.87 -0.28
N ASP A 201 -14.84 43.42 -1.32
CA ASP A 201 -15.55 42.66 -2.36
C ASP A 201 -14.60 42.14 -3.45
N ASP A 202 -13.31 42.42 -3.33
CA ASP A 202 -12.30 41.95 -4.27
C ASP A 202 -12.13 40.43 -4.17
N LEU A 203 -12.11 39.78 -5.33
CA LEU A 203 -11.88 38.36 -5.48
C LEU A 203 -10.43 38.07 -5.77
N VAL A 204 -9.96 36.93 -5.29
CA VAL A 204 -8.68 36.32 -5.65
C VAL A 204 -8.92 34.92 -6.19
N TYR A 205 -8.24 34.61 -7.28
CA TYR A 205 -8.23 33.29 -7.90
C TYR A 205 -6.81 32.76 -8.03
N ASN A 206 -6.55 31.58 -7.49
CA ASN A 206 -5.36 30.81 -7.82
C ASN A 206 -5.74 29.70 -8.82
N PRO A 207 -5.18 29.66 -10.04
CA PRO A 207 -5.48 28.59 -11.00
C PRO A 207 -4.74 27.27 -10.72
N GLY A 208 -3.70 27.29 -9.89
CA GLY A 208 -2.82 26.17 -9.62
C GLY A 208 -3.41 25.12 -8.67
N ARG A 209 -2.54 24.22 -8.23
CA ARG A 209 -2.84 23.24 -7.19
C ARG A 209 -2.91 23.91 -5.82
N GLU A 210 -3.99 23.63 -5.09
CA GLU A 210 -4.11 23.90 -3.67
C GLU A 210 -3.59 22.72 -2.84
N VAL A 211 -2.79 23.00 -1.80
CA VAL A 211 -2.21 21.95 -0.94
C VAL A 211 -3.29 21.28 -0.10
N SER A 212 -4.22 22.05 0.47
CA SER A 212 -5.46 21.53 1.04
C SER A 212 -6.44 21.26 -0.08
N GLY A 213 -6.29 20.10 -0.71
CA GLY A 213 -7.21 19.60 -1.74
C GLY A 213 -8.67 19.65 -1.27
N ARG A 214 -9.60 19.68 -2.23
CA ARG A 214 -11.04 19.65 -1.96
C ARG A 214 -11.44 18.40 -1.16
N SER A 215 -12.02 18.56 0.04
CA SER A 215 -12.55 17.45 0.83
C SER A 215 -14.06 17.35 0.65
N THR A 216 -14.55 16.30 0.00
CA THR A 216 -15.98 16.11 -0.29
C THR A 216 -16.66 15.40 0.87
N MET A 217 -17.82 15.88 1.28
CA MET A 217 -18.54 15.47 2.47
C MET A 217 -19.96 14.98 2.11
N CYS A 218 -20.33 13.79 2.57
CA CYS A 218 -21.64 13.19 2.36
C CYS A 218 -22.38 13.04 3.68
N LEU A 219 -23.70 13.19 3.61
CA LEU A 219 -24.58 13.00 4.76
C LEU A 219 -24.56 11.53 5.20
N THR A 220 -24.13 11.25 6.44
CA THR A 220 -24.05 9.88 7.00
C THR A 220 -25.38 9.44 7.58
N ASP A 221 -26.04 10.33 8.31
CA ASP A 221 -27.32 10.10 8.96
C ASP A 221 -28.14 11.38 8.95
N PRO A 222 -29.25 11.44 8.16
CA PRO A 222 -30.13 12.60 8.13
C PRO A 222 -30.84 12.88 9.47
N THR A 223 -30.86 11.91 10.39
CA THR A 223 -31.51 12.02 11.71
C THR A 223 -30.57 12.48 12.82
N ASN A 224 -29.25 12.48 12.57
CA ASN A 224 -28.26 12.97 13.53
C ASN A 224 -28.29 14.50 13.59
N SER A 225 -28.75 15.05 14.72
CA SER A 225 -28.81 16.50 14.95
C SER A 225 -27.47 17.13 15.36
N SER A 226 -26.40 16.33 15.50
CA SER A 226 -25.07 16.84 15.86
C SER A 226 -24.36 17.41 14.62
N PRO A 227 -23.89 18.67 14.65
CA PRO A 227 -23.09 19.23 13.56
C PRO A 227 -21.79 18.45 13.29
N TRP A 228 -21.22 17.81 14.32
CA TRP A 228 -19.89 17.19 14.28
C TRP A 228 -19.87 15.72 13.86
N GLY A 229 -21.02 15.14 13.50
CA GLY A 229 -21.13 13.74 13.06
C GLY A 229 -22.18 13.48 11.98
N ARG A 230 -22.75 14.55 11.43
CA ARG A 230 -23.78 14.50 10.39
C ARG A 230 -23.20 14.23 9.00
N TYR A 231 -21.94 14.60 8.77
CA TYR A 231 -21.25 14.40 7.51
C TYR A 231 -19.97 13.59 7.69
N THR A 232 -19.61 12.82 6.68
CA THR A 232 -18.32 12.11 6.57
C THR A 232 -17.68 12.39 5.24
N GLU A 233 -16.36 12.27 5.18
CA GLU A 233 -15.64 12.29 3.90
C GLU A 233 -16.17 11.20 2.97
N CYS A 234 -16.41 11.56 1.72
CA CYS A 234 -16.87 10.67 0.67
C CYS A 234 -16.23 11.01 -0.67
N ASP A 235 -16.52 10.19 -1.68
CA ASP A 235 -15.93 10.32 -3.00
C ASP A 235 -16.64 11.40 -3.82
N LEU A 236 -15.87 12.21 -4.55
CA LEU A 236 -16.39 12.90 -5.72
C LEU A 236 -16.55 11.88 -6.87
N VAL A 237 -17.77 11.65 -7.35
CA VAL A 237 -18.04 10.54 -8.29
C VAL A 237 -18.14 11.04 -9.73
N PHE A 238 -17.40 10.40 -10.63
CA PHE A 238 -17.43 10.62 -12.08
C PHE A 238 -17.79 9.30 -12.78
N THR A 239 -18.81 9.31 -13.64
CA THR A 239 -19.24 8.11 -14.38
C THR A 239 -19.28 8.33 -15.89
N ASN A 240 -18.99 7.27 -16.65
CA ASN A 240 -19.17 7.20 -18.11
C ASN A 240 -18.58 8.40 -18.88
N THR A 241 -17.39 8.83 -18.48
CA THR A 241 -16.76 10.05 -18.98
C THR A 241 -15.84 9.74 -20.17
N LYS A 242 -15.87 10.59 -21.21
CA LYS A 242 -15.00 10.43 -22.39
C LYS A 242 -14.13 11.64 -22.64
N ILE A 243 -12.85 11.43 -22.90
CA ILE A 243 -11.86 12.50 -23.05
C ILE A 243 -10.98 12.27 -24.27
N PHE A 244 -10.74 13.34 -25.03
CA PHE A 244 -9.99 13.31 -26.28
C PHE A 244 -9.06 14.53 -26.38
N LEU A 245 -7.83 14.32 -26.87
CA LEU A 245 -6.91 15.41 -27.26
C LEU A 245 -6.69 16.47 -26.16
N ALA A 246 -6.17 16.03 -25.02
CA ALA A 246 -5.82 16.89 -23.89
C ALA A 246 -4.44 16.53 -23.34
N ASN A 247 -3.76 17.45 -22.65
CA ASN A 247 -2.55 17.05 -21.92
C ASN A 247 -2.93 16.04 -20.84
N TYR A 248 -3.68 16.47 -19.82
CA TYR A 248 -4.27 15.55 -18.86
C TYR A 248 -5.77 15.39 -19.13
N GLY A 249 -6.26 14.15 -19.05
CA GLY A 249 -7.67 13.87 -19.22
C GLY A 249 -8.47 14.45 -18.05
N LEU A 250 -8.48 13.73 -16.94
CA LEU A 250 -9.01 14.19 -15.66
C LEU A 250 -7.82 14.54 -14.75
N ASN A 251 -7.72 15.81 -14.35
CA ASN A 251 -6.78 16.25 -13.31
C ASN A 251 -7.58 16.62 -12.06
N ASN A 252 -7.36 15.89 -10.97
CA ASN A 252 -8.08 16.06 -9.72
C ASN A 252 -7.14 16.23 -8.53
N TRP A 253 -7.12 17.46 -7.99
CA TRP A 253 -6.39 17.81 -6.76
C TRP A 253 -7.23 17.62 -5.48
N GLY A 254 -8.45 17.09 -5.59
CA GLY A 254 -9.33 16.79 -4.47
C GLY A 254 -8.93 15.52 -3.72
N ALA A 255 -9.29 15.44 -2.44
CA ALA A 255 -8.81 14.40 -1.52
C ALA A 255 -9.31 12.99 -1.86
N ARG A 256 -10.51 12.85 -2.46
CA ARG A 256 -11.13 11.55 -2.76
C ARG A 256 -12.00 11.55 -4.01
N SER A 257 -11.96 10.48 -4.79
CA SER A 257 -12.91 10.29 -5.91
C SER A 257 -13.11 8.84 -6.32
N THR A 258 -14.28 8.55 -6.87
CA THR A 258 -14.53 7.33 -7.66
C THR A 258 -14.66 7.74 -9.13
N ILE A 259 -13.89 7.10 -9.99
CA ILE A 259 -13.87 7.33 -11.44
C ILE A 259 -14.23 6.00 -12.09
N ASP A 260 -15.47 5.88 -12.59
CA ASP A 260 -16.00 4.65 -13.19
C ASP A 260 -16.35 4.85 -14.66
N GLY A 261 -15.82 4.01 -15.55
CA GLY A 261 -16.12 4.10 -16.98
C GLY A 261 -15.47 5.30 -17.66
N LEU A 262 -14.19 5.58 -17.37
CA LEU A 262 -13.42 6.62 -18.07
C LEU A 262 -12.82 6.07 -19.37
N GLU A 263 -13.09 6.73 -20.49
CA GLU A 263 -12.38 6.52 -21.76
C GLU A 263 -11.51 7.76 -22.08
N ALA A 264 -10.20 7.57 -22.23
CA ALA A 264 -9.26 8.64 -22.58
C ALA A 264 -8.47 8.30 -23.85
N HIS A 265 -8.45 9.21 -24.82
CA HIS A 265 -7.86 9.01 -26.13
C HIS A 265 -6.89 10.12 -26.48
N ASP A 266 -5.68 9.75 -26.94
CA ASP A 266 -4.69 10.69 -27.46
C ASP A 266 -4.37 11.81 -26.46
N VAL A 267 -4.06 11.42 -25.23
CA VAL A 267 -3.70 12.31 -24.12
C VAL A 267 -2.24 12.12 -23.70
N THR A 268 -1.63 13.08 -23.00
CA THR A 268 -0.36 12.82 -22.30
C THR A 268 -0.58 11.87 -21.12
N ARG A 269 -1.62 12.11 -20.32
CA ARG A 269 -1.96 11.29 -19.15
C ARG A 269 -3.46 11.24 -19.00
N ALA A 270 -4.04 10.05 -18.90
CA ALA A 270 -5.49 9.91 -18.83
C ALA A 270 -6.08 10.45 -17.51
N ILE A 271 -5.42 10.16 -16.38
CA ILE A 271 -5.83 10.65 -15.06
C ILE A 271 -4.59 11.13 -14.29
N ALA A 272 -4.67 12.31 -13.69
CA ALA A 272 -3.79 12.79 -12.64
C ALA A 272 -4.60 12.98 -11.35
N ILE A 273 -4.27 12.23 -10.30
CA ILE A 273 -5.03 12.17 -9.04
C ILE A 273 -4.08 12.16 -7.85
N LEU A 274 -4.50 12.80 -6.76
CA LEU A 274 -3.82 12.81 -5.47
C LEU A 274 -4.83 12.66 -4.33
N GLY A 275 -4.68 11.62 -3.52
CA GLY A 275 -5.49 11.33 -2.36
C GLY A 275 -5.93 9.88 -2.39
N TYR A 276 -7.21 9.65 -2.11
CA TYR A 276 -7.83 8.34 -1.96
C TYR A 276 -8.78 8.13 -3.13
N HIS A 277 -8.34 7.38 -4.14
CA HIS A 277 -9.06 7.31 -5.40
C HIS A 277 -9.31 5.88 -5.83
N TYR A 278 -10.54 5.63 -6.26
CA TYR A 278 -10.94 4.38 -6.88
C TYR A 278 -11.13 4.60 -8.38
N VAL A 279 -10.41 3.84 -9.19
CA VAL A 279 -10.54 3.87 -10.65
C VAL A 279 -11.10 2.53 -11.09
N HIS A 280 -12.25 2.55 -11.76
CA HIS A 280 -12.97 1.37 -12.20
C HIS A 280 -13.32 1.46 -13.69
N ASN A 281 -13.19 0.35 -14.42
CA ASN A 281 -13.54 0.27 -15.85
C ASN A 281 -12.94 1.40 -16.72
N MET A 282 -11.63 1.61 -16.62
CA MET A 282 -10.94 2.63 -17.40
C MET A 282 -10.39 2.07 -18.71
N LEU A 283 -10.58 2.79 -19.82
CA LEU A 283 -9.89 2.57 -21.08
C LEU A 283 -8.99 3.77 -21.39
N THR A 284 -7.69 3.53 -21.54
CA THR A 284 -6.77 4.54 -22.05
C THR A 284 -6.20 4.08 -23.39
N VAL A 285 -6.53 4.82 -24.44
CA VAL A 285 -5.96 4.65 -25.78
C VAL A 285 -4.88 5.71 -25.94
N CYS A 286 -3.63 5.35 -25.64
CA CYS A 286 -2.55 6.33 -25.62
C CYS A 286 -2.38 6.98 -26.99
N ARG A 287 -2.39 6.20 -28.08
CA ARG A 287 -2.40 6.72 -29.45
C ARG A 287 -3.40 5.97 -30.33
N SER A 288 -4.39 6.68 -30.87
CA SER A 288 -5.44 6.08 -31.70
C SER A 288 -5.04 5.83 -33.15
N ASN A 289 -3.94 6.43 -33.61
CA ASN A 289 -3.52 6.48 -35.03
C ASN A 289 -4.60 7.02 -35.99
N SER A 290 -5.65 7.65 -35.46
CA SER A 290 -6.83 8.04 -36.23
C SER A 290 -6.77 9.50 -36.71
N PHE A 291 -5.88 10.32 -36.15
CA PHE A 291 -5.80 11.75 -36.45
C PHE A 291 -4.45 12.36 -36.07
N THR A 292 -3.82 13.08 -37.00
CA THR A 292 -2.64 13.94 -36.74
C THR A 292 -3.09 15.39 -36.98
N PRO A 293 -3.46 16.16 -35.95
CA PRO A 293 -3.76 17.57 -36.17
C PRO A 293 -2.52 18.29 -36.68
N GLU A 294 -2.71 19.35 -37.46
CA GLU A 294 -1.70 20.41 -37.52
C GLU A 294 -1.41 20.84 -36.07
N LEU A 295 -0.14 20.79 -35.67
CA LEU A 295 0.27 21.04 -34.29
C LEU A 295 -0.37 22.36 -33.79
N PRO A 296 -1.12 22.35 -32.67
CA PRO A 296 -1.67 23.58 -32.14
C PRO A 296 -0.49 24.47 -31.71
N GLY A 297 -0.34 25.59 -32.38
CA GLY A 297 0.54 26.70 -32.04
C GLY A 297 2.04 26.39 -31.87
N THR A 298 2.72 27.32 -31.19
CA THR A 298 4.19 27.36 -31.09
C THR A 298 4.70 26.98 -29.71
N SER A 299 3.85 27.03 -28.66
CA SER A 299 4.27 26.73 -27.29
C SER A 299 4.51 25.23 -27.08
N TRP A 300 5.30 24.91 -26.05
CA TRP A 300 5.61 23.52 -25.72
C TRP A 300 4.40 22.79 -25.12
N TYR A 301 3.57 23.48 -24.33
CA TYR A 301 2.40 22.91 -23.66
C TYR A 301 1.37 22.40 -24.67
N GLU A 302 1.18 23.13 -25.77
CA GLU A 302 0.20 22.82 -26.81
C GLU A 302 0.56 21.57 -27.64
N LYS A 303 1.83 21.17 -27.62
CA LYS A 303 2.37 20.02 -28.36
C LYS A 303 2.59 18.79 -27.48
N ARG A 304 2.46 18.92 -26.17
CA ARG A 304 2.87 17.88 -25.22
C ARG A 304 2.04 16.60 -25.37
N TRP A 305 0.71 16.73 -25.51
CA TRP A 305 -0.20 15.60 -25.67
C TRP A 305 0.13 14.70 -26.87
N SER A 306 0.74 15.23 -27.93
CA SER A 306 1.08 14.44 -29.13
C SER A 306 2.51 13.87 -29.10
N GLN A 307 3.42 14.47 -28.34
CA GLN A 307 4.84 14.08 -28.31
C GLN A 307 5.15 12.91 -27.37
N TYR A 308 4.40 12.79 -26.27
CA TYR A 308 4.69 11.84 -25.19
C TYR A 308 3.42 11.42 -24.46
N HIS A 309 3.37 10.18 -23.98
CA HIS A 309 2.27 9.66 -23.17
C HIS A 309 2.73 8.83 -21.98
N MET A 310 1.85 8.75 -21.00
CA MET A 310 1.93 7.89 -19.84
C MET A 310 0.56 7.24 -19.68
N GLY A 311 0.51 5.91 -19.61
CA GLY A 311 -0.75 5.22 -19.39
C GLY A 311 -1.38 5.62 -18.06
N PHE A 312 -0.67 5.35 -16.96
CA PHE A 312 -1.02 5.75 -15.61
C PHE A 312 0.26 6.07 -14.84
N GLU A 313 0.22 7.11 -13.99
CA GLU A 313 1.35 7.46 -13.13
C GLU A 313 0.96 7.41 -11.66
N TRP A 314 1.79 6.71 -10.91
CA TRP A 314 1.76 6.55 -9.48
C TRP A 314 2.54 7.67 -8.80
N TYR A 315 1.96 8.26 -7.76
CA TYR A 315 2.58 9.37 -7.03
C TYR A 315 3.27 8.89 -5.74
N ASP A 316 4.16 9.71 -5.18
CA ASP A 316 5.23 9.28 -4.26
C ASP A 316 4.83 8.96 -2.80
N THR A 317 3.96 9.74 -2.14
CA THR A 317 3.68 9.58 -0.69
C THR A 317 2.24 9.93 -0.28
N HIS A 318 1.74 9.27 0.76
CA HIS A 318 0.42 9.52 1.42
C HIS A 318 -0.81 9.37 0.51
N GLN A 319 -0.67 8.60 -0.57
CA GLN A 319 -1.75 8.31 -1.53
C GLN A 319 -2.38 6.94 -1.27
N ARG A 320 -3.62 6.75 -1.69
CA ARG A 320 -4.28 5.43 -1.75
C ARG A 320 -5.06 5.25 -3.02
N HIS A 321 -4.57 4.40 -3.91
CA HIS A 321 -5.24 4.16 -5.18
C HIS A 321 -5.59 2.69 -5.34
N ILE A 322 -6.86 2.40 -5.58
CA ILE A 322 -7.31 1.06 -6.01
C ILE A 322 -7.75 1.19 -7.46
N ILE A 323 -7.13 0.41 -8.33
CA ILE A 323 -7.50 0.32 -9.75
C ILE A 323 -8.09 -1.06 -10.02
N ASP A 324 -9.35 -1.10 -10.45
CA ASP A 324 -10.07 -2.32 -10.77
C ASP A 324 -10.62 -2.24 -12.18
N GLY A 325 -9.97 -2.90 -13.13
CA GLY A 325 -10.39 -2.86 -14.53
C GLY A 325 -9.80 -1.66 -15.25
N ILE A 326 -8.60 -1.81 -15.79
CA ILE A 326 -7.97 -0.83 -16.67
C ILE A 326 -7.47 -1.51 -17.94
N THR A 327 -7.82 -0.95 -19.10
CA THR A 327 -7.30 -1.39 -20.39
C THR A 327 -6.37 -0.32 -20.97
N PHE A 328 -5.10 -0.68 -21.16
CA PHE A 328 -4.15 0.11 -21.93
C PHE A 328 -4.15 -0.35 -23.37
N ARG A 329 -4.45 0.56 -24.30
CA ARG A 329 -4.43 0.30 -25.74
C ARG A 329 -3.44 1.22 -26.44
N ASN A 330 -2.60 0.66 -27.31
CA ASN A 330 -1.61 1.42 -28.08
C ASN A 330 -0.70 2.29 -27.20
N CYS A 331 -0.32 1.76 -26.03
CA CYS A 331 0.49 2.43 -25.02
C CYS A 331 1.92 1.86 -24.99
N GLY A 332 2.84 2.60 -24.37
CA GLY A 332 4.27 2.28 -24.42
C GLY A 332 4.90 2.72 -25.74
N ASP A 333 6.06 3.38 -25.68
CA ASP A 333 6.87 3.67 -26.86
C ASP A 333 8.33 3.93 -26.45
N ALA A 334 9.21 3.00 -26.84
CA ALA A 334 10.62 3.11 -26.51
C ALA A 334 11.34 4.30 -27.16
N ALA A 335 10.89 4.78 -28.33
CA ALA A 335 11.53 5.88 -29.04
C ALA A 335 11.29 7.23 -28.36
N SER A 336 10.09 7.44 -27.82
CA SER A 336 9.75 8.64 -27.03
C SER A 336 9.98 8.47 -25.53
N GLY A 337 10.30 7.25 -25.06
CA GLY A 337 10.44 6.93 -23.64
C GLY A 337 9.11 6.94 -22.88
N SER A 338 7.99 6.75 -23.59
CA SER A 338 6.62 6.81 -23.04
C SER A 338 6.27 5.52 -22.30
N PRO A 339 6.06 5.54 -20.97
CA PRO A 339 5.74 4.35 -20.20
C PRO A 339 4.24 4.04 -20.17
N VAL A 340 3.91 2.78 -19.88
CA VAL A 340 2.53 2.39 -19.56
C VAL A 340 2.22 2.73 -18.10
N TRP A 341 3.01 2.18 -17.18
CA TRP A 341 3.02 2.55 -15.76
C TRP A 341 4.24 3.41 -15.47
N ARG A 342 4.00 4.61 -14.94
CA ARG A 342 5.08 5.48 -14.47
C ARG A 342 5.06 5.57 -12.95
N PHE A 343 6.24 5.43 -12.34
CA PHE A 343 6.41 5.74 -10.93
C PHE A 343 7.05 7.11 -10.80
N LEU A 344 6.31 8.05 -10.24
CA LEU A 344 6.87 9.34 -9.93
C LEU A 344 7.80 9.21 -8.73
N THR A 345 9.08 9.38 -9.00
CA THR A 345 10.17 9.19 -8.07
C THR A 345 10.99 10.46 -8.03
N HIS A 346 10.84 11.23 -6.96
CA HIS A 346 11.46 12.55 -6.81
C HIS A 346 12.78 12.52 -6.03
N SER A 347 12.82 11.77 -4.92
CA SER A 347 13.99 11.69 -4.03
C SER A 347 13.76 10.72 -2.87
N ASP A 348 14.81 10.42 -2.10
CA ASP A 348 14.68 9.74 -0.80
C ASP A 348 13.86 10.56 0.23
N ARG A 349 13.51 11.82 -0.04
CA ARG A 349 12.65 12.62 0.87
C ARG A 349 11.21 12.13 0.93
N TYR A 350 10.72 11.56 -0.16
CA TYR A 350 9.33 11.10 -0.30
C TYR A 350 9.33 9.60 -0.60
N ALA A 351 9.71 8.82 0.40
CA ALA A 351 9.74 7.37 0.30
C ALA A 351 8.31 6.78 0.36
N PRO A 352 7.90 5.96 -0.62
CA PRO A 352 6.55 5.42 -0.71
C PRO A 352 6.26 4.35 0.36
N GLY A 353 5.06 4.44 0.95
CA GLY A 353 4.43 3.38 1.75
C GLY A 353 3.70 2.35 0.90
N PHE A 354 2.69 1.69 1.45
CA PHE A 354 1.74 0.85 0.70
C PHE A 354 0.63 1.73 0.12
N LEU A 355 0.85 2.26 -1.08
CA LEU A 355 -0.02 3.31 -1.62
C LEU A 355 -1.09 2.78 -2.58
N GLN A 356 -0.91 1.60 -3.16
CA GLN A 356 -1.57 1.26 -4.42
C GLN A 356 -1.91 -0.23 -4.51
N ALA A 357 -3.03 -0.54 -5.17
CA ALA A 357 -3.40 -1.89 -5.52
C ALA A 357 -4.13 -1.95 -6.87
N THR A 358 -3.91 -3.01 -7.63
CA THR A 358 -4.48 -3.22 -8.96
C THR A 358 -5.19 -4.57 -9.07
N ARG A 359 -6.18 -4.66 -9.95
CA ARG A 359 -6.70 -5.92 -10.52
C ARG A 359 -7.37 -5.66 -11.87
N ASN A 360 -7.62 -6.73 -12.63
CA ASN A 360 -8.27 -6.70 -13.94
C ASN A 360 -7.57 -5.77 -14.96
N VAL A 361 -6.24 -5.79 -14.98
CA VAL A 361 -5.42 -5.02 -15.92
C VAL A 361 -5.35 -5.73 -17.28
N LYS A 362 -5.55 -5.00 -18.38
CA LYS A 362 -5.50 -5.53 -19.75
C LYS A 362 -4.60 -4.68 -20.65
N TYR A 363 -3.84 -5.35 -21.51
CA TYR A 363 -2.96 -4.73 -22.50
C TYR A 363 -3.41 -5.09 -23.92
N GLU A 364 -3.55 -4.08 -24.78
CA GLU A 364 -3.93 -4.24 -26.19
C GLU A 364 -2.95 -3.46 -27.08
N ASN A 365 -2.10 -4.16 -27.85
CA ASN A 365 -1.06 -3.53 -28.67
C ASN A 365 -0.16 -2.58 -27.85
N VAL A 366 0.48 -3.11 -26.81
CA VAL A 366 1.34 -2.34 -25.89
C VAL A 366 2.79 -2.71 -26.10
N ASP A 367 3.69 -1.71 -26.10
CA ASP A 367 5.13 -1.93 -26.05
C ASP A 367 5.54 -2.34 -24.62
N THR A 368 5.70 -3.63 -24.39
CA THR A 368 6.04 -4.20 -23.08
C THR A 368 7.45 -3.84 -22.62
N SER A 369 8.34 -3.36 -23.50
CA SER A 369 9.65 -2.82 -23.10
C SER A 369 9.54 -1.50 -22.32
N MET A 370 8.37 -0.86 -22.37
CA MET A 370 8.04 0.36 -21.64
C MET A 370 6.90 0.15 -20.63
N LEU A 371 6.68 -1.08 -20.19
CA LEU A 371 5.56 -1.41 -19.30
C LEU A 371 5.62 -0.67 -17.97
N ILE A 372 6.77 -0.65 -17.31
CA ILE A 372 6.96 0.05 -16.04
C ILE A 372 8.25 0.85 -16.09
N ARG A 373 8.20 2.17 -15.84
CA ARG A 373 9.38 3.03 -15.76
C ARG A 373 9.32 4.03 -14.59
N PRO A 374 10.44 4.30 -13.91
CA PRO A 374 10.51 5.41 -12.96
C PRO A 374 10.57 6.75 -13.71
N SER A 375 10.21 7.85 -13.06
CA SER A 375 10.32 9.19 -13.64
C SER A 375 11.76 9.68 -13.77
N VAL A 376 12.71 9.05 -13.08
CA VAL A 376 14.14 9.37 -13.10
C VAL A 376 14.97 8.08 -13.16
N SER A 377 16.02 8.07 -14.01
CA SER A 377 16.92 6.92 -14.20
C SER A 377 18.25 7.05 -13.44
N ASP A 378 18.69 8.27 -13.17
CA ASP A 378 20.11 8.56 -12.89
C ASP A 378 20.43 8.88 -11.41
N TYR A 379 19.41 8.99 -10.55
CA TYR A 379 19.64 9.31 -9.14
C TYR A 379 19.85 8.03 -8.33
N LEU A 380 21.03 7.90 -7.73
CA LEU A 380 21.38 6.89 -6.74
C LEU A 380 20.70 7.23 -5.40
N SER A 381 19.38 7.16 -5.36
CA SER A 381 18.60 7.07 -4.12
C SER A 381 18.33 5.60 -3.82
N VAL A 382 18.68 5.17 -2.62
CA VAL A 382 18.84 3.75 -2.24
C VAL A 382 17.79 3.28 -1.23
N SER A 383 16.97 4.18 -0.66
CA SER A 383 15.83 3.76 0.17
C SER A 383 14.57 3.70 -0.67
N GLY A 384 14.06 2.50 -0.96
CA GLY A 384 12.64 2.23 -1.26
C GLY A 384 11.92 3.13 -2.28
N TYR A 385 12.63 3.95 -3.06
CA TYR A 385 12.03 5.06 -3.81
C TYR A 385 11.12 4.56 -4.93
N LEU A 386 11.44 3.36 -5.43
CA LEU A 386 10.58 2.60 -6.32
C LEU A 386 9.40 2.10 -5.47
N SER A 387 8.22 2.64 -5.73
CA SER A 387 6.98 2.28 -5.05
C SER A 387 6.74 0.77 -5.10
N ASN A 388 5.96 0.27 -4.15
CA ASN A 388 5.49 -1.11 -4.13
C ASN A 388 3.98 -1.09 -4.27
N TRP A 389 3.40 -2.16 -4.82
CA TRP A 389 1.96 -2.30 -4.85
C TRP A 389 1.52 -3.75 -4.93
N LEU A 390 0.26 -3.95 -4.55
CA LEU A 390 -0.40 -5.26 -4.61
C LEU A 390 -1.09 -5.42 -5.96
N ASP A 391 -0.72 -6.44 -6.71
CA ASP A 391 -1.47 -6.90 -7.87
C ASP A 391 -2.39 -8.05 -7.43
N ALA A 392 -3.65 -7.72 -7.11
CA ALA A 392 -4.56 -8.59 -6.39
C ALA A 392 -5.06 -9.80 -7.21
N ASP A 393 -4.77 -9.86 -8.50
CA ASP A 393 -5.11 -11.00 -9.36
C ASP A 393 -3.99 -11.45 -10.32
N GLY A 394 -2.83 -10.80 -10.30
CA GLY A 394 -1.68 -11.12 -11.14
C GLY A 394 -1.73 -10.54 -12.56
N THR A 395 -2.72 -9.70 -12.89
CA THR A 395 -2.91 -9.20 -14.25
C THR A 395 -1.94 -8.08 -14.68
N VAL A 396 -1.20 -7.47 -13.75
CA VAL A 396 -0.41 -6.24 -14.03
C VAL A 396 0.72 -6.44 -15.03
N LEU A 397 1.13 -7.66 -15.35
CA LEU A 397 2.15 -7.93 -16.37
C LEU A 397 1.63 -8.67 -17.60
N GLY A 398 0.32 -8.81 -17.70
CA GLY A 398 -0.34 -9.62 -18.73
C GLY A 398 -0.93 -10.89 -18.12
N SER A 399 -1.93 -11.44 -18.81
CA SER A 399 -2.84 -12.51 -18.37
C SER A 399 -2.21 -13.90 -18.13
N GLU A 400 -0.91 -13.97 -17.83
CA GLU A 400 -0.15 -15.22 -17.68
C GLU A 400 0.31 -15.50 -16.23
N ALA A 401 0.00 -14.63 -15.26
CA ALA A 401 0.38 -14.88 -13.88
C ALA A 401 -0.58 -15.84 -13.16
N ASP A 402 -0.01 -16.80 -12.43
CA ASP A 402 -0.76 -17.75 -11.59
C ASP A 402 -1.12 -17.10 -10.24
N GLY A 403 -2.13 -16.21 -10.26
CA GLY A 403 -2.70 -15.59 -9.06
C GLY A 403 -2.01 -14.31 -8.54
N PRO A 404 -2.44 -13.80 -7.37
CA PRO A 404 -2.05 -12.47 -6.86
C PRO A 404 -0.55 -12.32 -6.59
N LYS A 405 0.00 -11.13 -6.84
CA LYS A 405 1.42 -10.81 -6.71
C LYS A 405 1.67 -9.55 -5.88
N ILE A 406 2.82 -9.50 -5.21
CA ILE A 406 3.43 -8.27 -4.71
C ILE A 406 4.45 -7.82 -5.76
N VAL A 407 4.31 -6.58 -6.20
CA VAL A 407 5.32 -5.91 -7.04
C VAL A 407 6.20 -5.06 -6.14
N GLY A 408 7.44 -5.50 -5.97
CA GLY A 408 8.44 -4.87 -5.12
C GLY A 408 9.62 -4.34 -5.92
N ALA A 409 10.33 -3.35 -5.39
CA ALA A 409 11.49 -2.76 -6.05
C ALA A 409 12.68 -3.73 -6.14
N ALA A 410 13.32 -3.85 -7.31
CA ALA A 410 14.59 -4.52 -7.51
C ALA A 410 15.66 -3.52 -7.99
N ARG A 411 16.76 -3.34 -7.25
CA ARG A 411 17.88 -2.51 -7.71
C ARG A 411 19.20 -2.92 -7.07
N GLY A 412 20.28 -2.95 -7.85
CA GLY A 412 21.66 -2.89 -7.34
C GLY A 412 22.09 -4.04 -6.43
N GLY A 413 21.55 -5.24 -6.61
CA GLY A 413 21.86 -6.40 -5.77
C GLY A 413 21.10 -6.42 -4.44
N ILE A 414 20.14 -5.52 -4.23
CA ILE A 414 19.23 -5.54 -3.08
C ILE A 414 18.20 -6.66 -3.29
N GLU A 415 18.03 -7.51 -2.27
CA GLU A 415 17.12 -8.67 -2.25
C GLU A 415 15.92 -8.47 -1.31
N TRP A 416 15.70 -7.24 -0.81
CA TRP A 416 14.64 -6.93 0.15
C TRP A 416 13.22 -7.35 -0.27
N TRP A 417 12.90 -7.26 -1.56
CA TRP A 417 11.59 -7.68 -2.07
C TRP A 417 11.58 -9.10 -2.64
N ARG A 418 12.72 -9.81 -2.61
CA ARG A 418 12.80 -11.22 -2.98
C ARG A 418 12.29 -12.07 -1.82
N THR A 419 11.02 -12.45 -1.85
CA THR A 419 10.44 -13.26 -0.78
C THR A 419 10.81 -14.74 -0.88
N ASP A 420 11.06 -15.28 -2.08
CA ASP A 420 11.51 -16.66 -2.30
C ASP A 420 12.24 -16.84 -3.66
N ASP A 421 12.50 -18.10 -4.02
CA ASP A 421 13.12 -18.49 -5.31
C ASP A 421 12.14 -18.50 -6.49
N ASP A 422 10.83 -18.46 -6.23
CA ASP A 422 9.79 -18.36 -7.25
C ASP A 422 9.56 -16.90 -7.69
N CYS A 423 10.01 -15.94 -6.88
CA CYS A 423 10.05 -14.52 -7.25
C CYS A 423 10.83 -14.32 -8.55
N THR A 424 10.17 -13.70 -9.53
CA THR A 424 10.81 -13.35 -10.80
C THR A 424 11.19 -11.88 -10.83
N THR A 425 12.27 -11.55 -11.52
CA THR A 425 12.68 -10.15 -11.73
C THR A 425 12.33 -9.67 -13.13
N GLN A 426 11.77 -8.47 -13.24
CA GLN A 426 11.55 -7.79 -14.50
C GLN A 426 12.10 -6.36 -14.43
N ASP A 427 13.23 -6.12 -15.13
CA ASP A 427 13.97 -4.85 -15.10
C ASP A 427 14.37 -4.44 -13.67
N ILE A 428 13.62 -3.53 -13.05
CA ILE A 428 13.87 -3.00 -11.71
C ILE A 428 12.80 -3.43 -10.69
N TRP A 429 12.15 -4.58 -10.91
CA TRP A 429 11.05 -5.08 -10.08
C TRP A 429 11.19 -6.56 -9.74
N TYR A 430 10.83 -6.92 -8.50
CA TYR A 430 10.51 -8.27 -8.06
C TYR A 430 9.00 -8.50 -8.18
N LEU A 431 8.65 -9.70 -8.59
CA LEU A 431 7.29 -10.18 -8.78
C LEU A 431 7.15 -11.46 -7.97
N CYS A 432 6.59 -11.30 -6.78
CA CYS A 432 6.53 -12.35 -5.79
C CYS A 432 5.08 -12.74 -5.52
N ASP A 433 4.82 -14.01 -5.23
CA ASP A 433 3.48 -14.45 -4.90
C ASP A 433 2.99 -13.79 -3.61
N HIS A 434 1.76 -13.28 -3.61
CA HIS A 434 1.11 -12.74 -2.40
C HIS A 434 0.79 -13.85 -1.38
N VAL A 435 0.70 -15.10 -1.83
CA VAL A 435 0.56 -16.28 -0.99
C VAL A 435 1.67 -17.25 -1.36
N SER A 436 2.47 -17.65 -0.39
CA SER A 436 3.56 -18.60 -0.59
C SER A 436 3.03 -19.95 -1.07
N LYS A 437 3.60 -20.48 -2.16
CA LYS A 437 3.26 -21.83 -2.67
C LYS A 437 3.76 -22.96 -1.78
N ASP A 438 4.77 -22.69 -0.94
CA ASP A 438 5.41 -23.71 -0.11
C ASP A 438 4.64 -23.99 1.19
N ASN A 439 4.02 -22.96 1.77
CA ASN A 439 3.38 -23.03 3.09
C ASN A 439 1.97 -22.42 3.15
N ASP A 440 1.43 -21.92 2.03
CA ASP A 440 0.13 -21.24 1.93
C ASP A 440 0.01 -19.95 2.79
N ASN A 441 1.12 -19.41 3.30
CA ASN A 441 1.09 -18.19 4.11
C ASN A 441 0.86 -16.96 3.23
N ARG A 442 0.00 -16.05 3.71
CA ARG A 442 -0.19 -14.72 3.14
C ARG A 442 1.05 -13.86 3.42
N ARG A 443 1.60 -13.24 2.39
CA ARG A 443 2.64 -12.21 2.45
C ARG A 443 2.00 -10.85 2.25
N GLY A 444 2.21 -9.93 3.18
CA GLY A 444 1.64 -8.59 3.08
C GLY A 444 2.65 -7.53 2.66
N ILE A 445 2.20 -6.28 2.68
CA ILE A 445 3.03 -5.09 2.48
C ILE A 445 2.85 -4.23 3.74
N SER A 446 3.95 -3.95 4.44
CA SER A 446 3.96 -3.13 5.66
C SER A 446 4.89 -1.96 5.49
N SER A 447 4.47 -0.78 5.98
CA SER A 447 5.28 0.43 6.00
C SER A 447 5.22 1.12 7.35
N PHE A 448 6.35 1.68 7.80
CA PHE A 448 6.42 2.56 8.96
C PHE A 448 7.70 3.39 8.93
N THR A 449 7.74 4.45 9.75
CA THR A 449 8.91 5.31 9.93
C THR A 449 9.57 5.00 11.27
N ILE A 450 10.90 5.00 11.33
CA ILE A 450 11.62 4.93 12.62
C ILE A 450 12.29 6.27 12.94
N ALA A 451 12.20 6.76 14.18
CA ALA A 451 12.97 7.92 14.65
C ALA A 451 13.95 7.46 15.73
N PHE A 452 15.25 7.73 15.57
CA PHE A 452 16.28 7.11 16.42
C PHE A 452 17.53 7.99 16.65
N ASP A 453 17.67 9.11 15.94
CA ASP A 453 18.77 10.04 16.10
C ASP A 453 18.26 11.47 15.87
N GLU A 454 18.00 12.19 16.97
CA GLU A 454 17.46 13.56 16.92
C GLU A 454 18.31 14.52 16.07
N ALA A 455 19.63 14.29 15.99
CA ALA A 455 20.52 15.12 15.17
C ALA A 455 20.40 14.80 13.68
N LEU A 456 20.03 13.57 13.32
CA LEU A 456 19.68 13.19 11.95
C LEU A 456 18.33 13.78 11.56
N ASP A 457 17.33 13.65 12.44
CA ASP A 457 15.97 14.17 12.25
C ASP A 457 16.00 15.68 12.04
N ALA A 458 16.72 16.42 12.90
CA ALA A 458 16.87 17.87 12.77
C ALA A 458 17.52 18.29 11.42
N LYS A 459 18.43 17.48 10.87
CA LYS A 459 19.02 17.75 9.54
C LYS A 459 18.05 17.50 8.41
N PHE A 460 17.24 16.44 8.51
CA PHE A 460 16.19 16.11 7.55
C PHE A 460 15.11 17.20 7.51
N ASP A 461 14.64 17.63 8.67
CA ASP A 461 13.65 18.70 8.84
C ASP A 461 14.17 20.05 8.34
N ALA A 462 15.46 20.33 8.53
CA ALA A 462 16.11 21.53 8.02
C ALA A 462 16.42 21.48 6.50
N ASN A 463 16.01 20.42 5.78
CA ASN A 463 16.28 20.19 4.36
C ASN A 463 17.78 20.21 4.02
N THR A 464 18.64 19.80 4.96
CA THR A 464 20.09 19.76 4.77
C THR A 464 20.59 18.39 4.30
N ILE A 465 19.74 17.37 4.35
CA ILE A 465 19.95 16.01 3.83
C ILE A 465 18.66 15.54 3.13
N CYS A 466 18.77 14.56 2.22
CA CYS A 466 17.62 13.96 1.52
C CYS A 466 16.75 15.04 0.85
N GLY A 467 17.31 15.75 -0.11
CA GLY A 467 16.63 16.88 -0.75
C GLY A 467 15.70 16.45 -1.88
N ASN A 468 14.81 17.36 -2.29
CA ASN A 468 13.68 17.07 -3.19
C ASN A 468 14.06 17.33 -4.66
N GLY A 469 14.79 16.40 -5.27
CA GLY A 469 15.22 16.51 -6.68
C GLY A 469 16.35 17.51 -6.92
N ASP A 470 16.90 18.09 -5.86
CA ASP A 470 18.03 19.04 -5.83
C ASP A 470 19.40 18.34 -5.66
N GLN A 471 19.44 17.01 -5.78
CA GLN A 471 20.64 16.16 -5.69
C GLN A 471 21.35 16.20 -4.33
N ILE A 472 20.68 16.66 -3.27
CA ILE A 472 21.23 16.53 -1.91
C ILE A 472 21.21 15.05 -1.50
N GLU A 473 22.39 14.52 -1.15
CA GLU A 473 22.55 13.12 -0.77
C GLU A 473 21.75 12.78 0.49
N CYS A 474 21.17 11.58 0.52
CA CYS A 474 20.56 11.00 1.70
C CYS A 474 21.53 10.01 2.36
N PRO A 475 22.08 10.32 3.55
CA PRO A 475 23.14 9.53 4.16
C PRO A 475 22.64 8.14 4.59
N ARG A 476 23.43 7.08 4.34
CA ARG A 476 23.16 5.73 4.87
C ARG A 476 23.52 5.68 6.36
N VAL A 477 22.68 5.02 7.14
CA VAL A 477 22.88 4.83 8.59
C VAL A 477 22.72 3.37 9.03
N GLY A 478 22.26 2.50 8.13
CA GLY A 478 22.15 1.07 8.37
C GLY A 478 21.50 0.33 7.20
N SER A 479 21.01 -0.88 7.48
CA SER A 479 20.20 -1.70 6.60
C SER A 479 19.12 -2.46 7.37
N VAL A 480 18.07 -2.89 6.67
CA VAL A 480 17.10 -3.88 7.13
C VAL A 480 17.16 -5.07 6.19
N VAL A 481 17.27 -6.27 6.75
CA VAL A 481 17.37 -7.53 5.99
C VAL A 481 16.38 -8.56 6.53
N HIS A 482 16.04 -9.56 5.73
CA HIS A 482 15.24 -10.68 6.20
C HIS A 482 15.97 -11.43 7.33
N LEU A 483 15.27 -11.70 8.42
CA LEU A 483 15.83 -12.42 9.57
C LEU A 483 16.21 -13.86 9.16
N GLY A 484 17.41 -14.28 9.54
CA GLY A 484 17.95 -15.60 9.18
C GLY A 484 18.67 -15.66 7.84
N TYR A 485 18.90 -14.51 7.18
CA TYR A 485 19.67 -14.45 5.94
C TYR A 485 21.01 -15.22 6.06
N GLN A 486 21.29 -16.07 5.07
CA GLN A 486 22.32 -17.13 5.19
C GLN A 486 23.74 -16.60 5.32
N ASP A 487 24.04 -15.46 4.70
CA ASP A 487 25.36 -14.84 4.75
C ASP A 487 25.28 -13.55 5.58
N PRO A 488 25.50 -13.62 6.91
CA PRO A 488 25.44 -12.46 7.79
C PRO A 488 26.49 -11.39 7.45
N ASP A 489 27.60 -11.75 6.77
CA ASP A 489 28.63 -10.81 6.34
C ASP A 489 28.20 -10.02 5.10
N ALA A 490 27.29 -10.58 4.29
CA ALA A 490 26.71 -9.94 3.11
C ALA A 490 25.35 -9.26 3.38
N ALA A 491 24.71 -9.53 4.52
CA ALA A 491 23.35 -9.08 4.83
C ALA A 491 23.18 -7.55 4.70
N ASP A 492 24.18 -6.79 5.13
CA ASP A 492 24.21 -5.32 5.05
C ASP A 492 24.26 -4.76 3.61
N GLN A 493 24.64 -5.59 2.64
CA GLN A 493 24.80 -5.22 1.23
C GLN A 493 23.57 -5.56 0.39
N VAL A 494 22.80 -6.58 0.80
CA VAL A 494 21.60 -7.04 0.09
C VAL A 494 20.29 -6.57 0.73
N GLY A 495 20.34 -6.08 1.98
CA GLY A 495 19.19 -5.51 2.68
C GLY A 495 18.76 -4.14 2.12
N LEU A 496 17.56 -3.71 2.50
CA LEU A 496 17.09 -2.35 2.24
C LEU A 496 17.90 -1.36 3.10
N PRO A 497 18.65 -0.42 2.52
CA PRO A 497 19.44 0.51 3.32
C PRO A 497 18.57 1.53 4.04
N ILE A 498 18.81 1.70 5.34
CA ILE A 498 18.22 2.75 6.16
C ILE A 498 18.96 4.05 5.87
N LYS A 499 18.19 5.10 5.55
CA LYS A 499 18.69 6.40 5.09
C LYS A 499 18.20 7.52 6.01
N GLY A 500 18.66 8.74 5.77
CA GLY A 500 18.26 9.93 6.53
C GLY A 500 16.75 10.22 6.53
N ASN A 501 16.00 9.70 5.55
CA ASN A 501 14.56 9.53 5.63
C ASN A 501 14.25 8.06 5.94
N PRO A 502 13.95 7.71 7.20
CA PRO A 502 13.90 6.33 7.65
C PRO A 502 12.49 5.72 7.54
N VAL A 503 11.81 5.93 6.41
CA VAL A 503 10.59 5.19 6.04
C VAL A 503 11.03 3.83 5.49
N ILE A 504 10.48 2.76 6.04
CA ILE A 504 10.80 1.39 5.67
C ILE A 504 9.51 0.73 5.19
N THR A 505 9.52 0.27 3.95
CA THR A 505 8.40 -0.47 3.36
C THR A 505 8.91 -1.81 2.85
N GLY A 506 8.23 -2.91 3.21
CA GLY A 506 8.69 -4.26 2.91
C GLY A 506 7.62 -5.33 3.08
N PRO A 507 7.96 -6.60 2.79
CA PRO A 507 7.05 -7.72 2.96
C PRO A 507 6.80 -8.02 4.46
N SER A 508 5.59 -8.42 4.82
CA SER A 508 5.19 -8.84 6.18
C SER A 508 4.81 -10.33 6.25
N ASN A 509 4.64 -10.87 7.47
CA ASN A 509 4.31 -12.27 7.78
C ASN A 509 5.39 -13.32 7.44
N GLY A 510 6.64 -12.90 7.27
CA GLY A 510 7.78 -13.80 7.16
C GLY A 510 8.43 -14.11 8.50
N LEU A 511 9.69 -14.54 8.44
CA LEU A 511 10.51 -14.82 9.63
C LEU A 511 10.87 -13.57 10.43
N GLY A 512 10.80 -12.38 9.82
CA GLY A 512 11.02 -11.10 10.50
C GLY A 512 12.05 -10.20 9.82
N TRP A 513 12.20 -8.99 10.35
CA TRP A 513 13.07 -7.93 9.86
C TRP A 513 14.21 -7.71 10.86
N LEU A 514 15.45 -7.91 10.40
CA LEU A 514 16.65 -7.65 11.19
C LEU A 514 17.19 -6.26 10.87
N PHE A 515 17.20 -5.39 11.88
CA PHE A 515 17.70 -4.02 11.75
C PHE A 515 19.18 -3.96 12.12
N LEU A 516 20.02 -3.51 11.18
CA LEU A 516 21.46 -3.42 11.33
C LEU A 516 21.92 -1.98 11.15
N PHE A 517 22.33 -1.34 12.24
CA PHE A 517 22.81 0.04 12.22
C PHE A 517 24.34 0.10 12.14
N ASP A 518 24.86 1.00 11.31
CA ASP A 518 26.30 1.11 11.03
C ASP A 518 27.11 1.45 12.29
N SER A 519 26.55 2.29 13.15
CA SER A 519 27.18 2.75 14.40
C SER A 519 26.90 1.83 15.61
N GLY A 520 26.20 0.71 15.41
CA GLY A 520 25.57 -0.08 16.49
C GLY A 520 24.13 0.38 16.74
N SER A 521 23.37 -0.37 17.54
CA SER A 521 21.92 -0.14 17.67
C SER A 521 21.60 1.10 18.52
N PRO A 522 20.60 1.92 18.15
CA PRO A 522 20.21 3.11 18.90
C PRO A 522 19.81 2.80 20.35
N VAL A 523 20.06 3.74 21.26
CA VAL A 523 19.55 3.65 22.65
C VAL A 523 18.07 4.00 22.75
N SER A 524 17.52 4.63 21.71
CA SER A 524 16.12 5.03 21.61
C SER A 524 15.66 4.86 20.17
N ILE A 525 14.52 4.19 19.95
CA ILE A 525 13.86 4.10 18.64
C ILE A 525 12.37 4.28 18.86
N ASP A 526 11.75 5.18 18.11
CA ASP A 526 10.30 5.27 17.98
C ASP A 526 9.87 4.72 16.63
N PHE A 527 8.90 3.81 16.62
CA PHE A 527 8.25 3.30 15.41
C PHE A 527 6.92 4.03 15.23
N LYS A 528 6.81 4.82 14.17
CA LYS A 528 5.71 5.77 13.91
C LYS A 528 5.07 5.50 12.56
N GLY A 529 3.86 6.03 12.35
CA GLY A 529 3.23 6.02 11.03
C GLY A 529 2.94 4.62 10.52
N ALA A 530 2.52 3.71 11.42
CA ALA A 530 2.26 2.32 11.05
C ALA A 530 1.20 2.25 9.94
N GLN A 531 1.57 1.60 8.85
CA GLN A 531 0.70 1.22 7.76
C GLN A 531 0.84 -0.29 7.58
N ILE A 532 0.23 -1.01 8.53
CA ILE A 532 0.27 -2.47 8.62
C ILE A 532 -1.18 -2.94 8.54
N ASP A 533 -1.44 -3.94 7.70
CA ASP A 533 -2.75 -4.58 7.68
C ASP A 533 -3.01 -5.28 9.01
N GLU A 534 -4.26 -5.29 9.50
CA GLU A 534 -4.62 -5.93 10.77
C GLU A 534 -4.41 -7.46 10.73
N ASP A 535 -4.41 -8.07 9.54
CA ASP A 535 -4.01 -9.46 9.34
C ASP A 535 -2.48 -9.66 9.33
N ASP A 536 -1.70 -8.57 9.32
CA ASP A 536 -0.25 -8.60 9.17
C ASP A 536 0.51 -8.32 10.46
N VAL A 537 1.66 -8.98 10.55
CA VAL A 537 2.60 -8.81 11.63
C VAL A 537 4.00 -8.64 11.07
N VAL A 538 4.75 -7.69 11.64
CA VAL A 538 6.18 -7.53 11.38
C VAL A 538 6.93 -7.93 12.64
N LEU A 539 7.60 -9.10 12.63
CA LEU A 539 8.55 -9.43 13.69
C LEU A 539 9.81 -8.59 13.50
N ILE A 540 10.20 -7.82 14.50
CA ILE A 540 11.39 -6.97 14.49
C ILE A 540 12.48 -7.63 15.34
N ALA A 541 13.69 -7.70 14.80
CA ALA A 541 14.90 -8.16 15.46
C ALA A 541 15.97 -7.06 15.47
N ILE A 542 16.56 -6.77 16.64
CA ILE A 542 17.60 -5.73 16.78
C ILE A 542 18.77 -6.24 17.63
N PRO A 543 20.02 -6.13 17.17
CA PRO A 543 21.20 -6.49 17.96
C PRO A 543 21.40 -5.60 19.19
N TYR A 544 21.55 -6.16 20.38
CA TYR A 544 21.98 -5.44 21.57
C TYR A 544 22.97 -6.28 22.40
N PRO A 545 23.94 -5.65 23.09
CA PRO A 545 24.86 -6.38 23.96
C PRO A 545 24.15 -6.96 25.18
N SER A 546 24.71 -8.01 25.78
CA SER A 546 24.17 -8.57 27.02
C SER A 546 24.25 -7.59 28.20
N GLY A 547 23.32 -7.70 29.14
CA GLY A 547 23.25 -6.84 30.33
C GLY A 547 22.54 -5.51 30.12
N VAL A 548 21.92 -5.28 28.96
CA VAL A 548 21.05 -4.13 28.74
C VAL A 548 19.71 -4.28 29.48
N THR A 549 19.10 -3.13 29.79
CA THR A 549 17.71 -3.05 30.23
C THR A 549 16.87 -2.49 29.09
N ILE A 550 15.74 -3.14 28.82
CA ILE A 550 14.84 -2.83 27.70
C ILE A 550 13.52 -2.34 28.30
N SER A 551 13.06 -1.19 27.84
CA SER A 551 11.71 -0.66 28.07
C SER A 551 11.06 -0.50 26.70
N LEU A 552 9.90 -1.12 26.54
CA LEU A 552 9.17 -1.16 25.28
C LEU A 552 7.70 -0.84 25.56
N HIS A 553 7.22 0.24 24.97
CA HIS A 553 5.86 0.73 25.18
C HIS A 553 5.16 0.94 23.84
N TYR A 554 3.85 0.75 23.79
CA TYR A 554 3.02 1.38 22.78
C TYR A 554 2.33 2.58 23.42
N VAL A 555 2.59 3.77 22.89
CA VAL A 555 1.99 5.02 23.36
C VAL A 555 0.94 5.45 22.35
N ALA A 556 -0.27 5.77 22.82
CA ALA A 556 -1.37 6.23 21.99
C ALA A 556 -1.14 7.66 21.47
N ALA A 557 -2.09 8.19 20.69
CA ALA A 557 -2.05 9.58 20.28
C ALA A 557 -2.03 10.53 21.50
N TYR A 558 -1.39 11.70 21.36
CA TYR A 558 -1.18 12.65 22.45
C TYR A 558 -2.47 13.18 23.10
N TRP A 559 -3.61 13.08 22.42
CA TRP A 559 -4.93 13.44 22.93
C TRP A 559 -5.64 12.29 23.66
N CYS A 560 -5.08 11.08 23.65
CA CYS A 560 -5.59 10.00 24.48
C CYS A 560 -5.45 10.39 25.95
N ASN A 561 -6.57 10.46 26.66
CA ASN A 561 -6.59 10.90 28.04
C ASN A 561 -6.80 9.70 28.98
N PRO A 562 -5.84 9.40 29.88
CA PRO A 562 -5.94 8.26 30.80
C PRO A 562 -7.13 8.34 31.77
N VAL A 563 -7.72 9.52 31.96
CA VAL A 563 -8.92 9.71 32.81
C VAL A 563 -10.16 9.06 32.19
N TRP A 564 -10.29 9.12 30.86
CA TRP A 564 -11.46 8.61 30.13
C TRP A 564 -11.15 7.32 29.37
N ASN A 565 -9.88 7.09 29.03
CA ASN A 565 -9.40 5.94 28.29
C ASN A 565 -8.39 5.17 29.15
N GLN A 566 -8.65 3.90 29.44
CA GLN A 566 -7.78 3.11 30.34
C GLN A 566 -6.43 2.70 29.71
N TYR A 567 -6.27 2.85 28.39
CA TYR A 567 -5.13 2.32 27.63
C TYR A 567 -4.56 3.38 26.69
N CYS A 568 -3.86 4.38 27.24
CA CYS A 568 -3.14 5.38 26.43
C CYS A 568 -1.62 5.12 26.36
N ASP A 569 -1.13 4.22 27.19
CA ASP A 569 0.26 3.77 27.27
C ASP A 569 0.20 2.29 27.68
N HIS A 570 0.88 1.42 26.94
CA HIS A 570 0.89 -0.02 27.15
C HIS A 570 2.33 -0.54 27.16
N GLU A 571 2.81 -0.92 28.34
CA GLU A 571 4.13 -1.54 28.52
C GLU A 571 4.09 -2.99 28.02
N PHE A 572 5.09 -3.38 27.22
CA PHE A 572 5.18 -4.74 26.72
C PHE A 572 5.71 -5.68 27.80
N THR A 573 5.20 -6.91 27.81
CA THR A 573 5.63 -7.92 28.77
C THR A 573 6.81 -8.74 28.23
N SER A 574 7.86 -8.90 29.04
CA SER A 574 8.97 -9.78 28.68
C SER A 574 8.55 -11.25 28.75
N VAL A 575 8.91 -12.01 27.71
CA VAL A 575 8.67 -13.46 27.58
C VAL A 575 9.98 -14.20 27.34
N ASN A 576 9.97 -15.53 27.35
CA ASN A 576 11.20 -16.35 27.38
C ASN A 576 11.60 -16.97 26.03
N SER A 577 10.81 -16.76 24.98
CA SER A 577 11.08 -17.33 23.66
C SER A 577 10.41 -16.53 22.55
N ILE A 578 10.90 -16.69 21.32
CA ILE A 578 10.25 -16.12 20.12
C ILE A 578 8.86 -16.72 19.93
N ALA A 579 8.65 -18.00 20.26
CA ALA A 579 7.34 -18.64 20.18
C ALA A 579 6.29 -17.96 21.06
N GLU A 580 6.67 -17.54 22.28
CA GLU A 580 5.80 -16.74 23.15
C GLU A 580 5.52 -15.34 22.57
N VAL A 581 6.51 -14.71 21.92
CA VAL A 581 6.30 -13.44 21.20
C VAL A 581 5.28 -13.62 20.08
N LEU A 582 5.45 -14.65 19.25
CA LEU A 582 4.59 -14.95 18.11
C LEU A 582 3.16 -15.32 18.55
N ALA A 583 2.99 -16.01 19.68
CA ALA A 583 1.68 -16.41 20.19
C ALA A 583 0.92 -15.29 20.94
N SER A 584 1.56 -14.15 21.22
CA SER A 584 0.94 -13.05 21.97
C SER A 584 -0.06 -12.24 21.16
N ASN A 585 -0.78 -11.33 21.82
CA ASN A 585 -1.63 -10.33 21.14
C ASN A 585 -0.81 -9.19 20.51
N GLY A 586 0.52 -9.22 20.61
CA GLY A 586 1.43 -8.25 20.01
C GLY A 586 2.04 -7.26 21.00
N ASP A 587 1.94 -7.56 22.28
CA ASP A 587 2.38 -6.75 23.41
C ASP A 587 3.45 -7.43 24.27
N THR A 588 4.24 -8.30 23.64
CA THR A 588 5.33 -9.01 24.31
C THR A 588 6.65 -8.84 23.55
N TYR A 589 7.75 -9.00 24.28
CA TYR A 589 9.11 -8.99 23.72
C TYR A 589 10.00 -10.03 24.36
N PHE A 590 11.01 -10.50 23.62
CA PHE A 590 12.00 -11.43 24.09
C PHE A 590 13.40 -10.91 23.78
N PHE A 591 14.27 -10.85 24.78
CA PHE A 591 15.69 -10.57 24.57
C PHE A 591 16.50 -11.85 24.77
N ASP A 592 16.97 -12.42 23.67
CA ASP A 592 17.84 -13.58 23.71
C ASP A 592 19.27 -13.12 23.98
N THR A 593 19.70 -13.24 25.24
CA THR A 593 21.06 -12.88 25.66
C THR A 593 22.15 -13.76 25.03
N ASN A 594 21.81 -14.97 24.58
CA ASN A 594 22.78 -15.86 23.92
C ASN A 594 23.04 -15.42 22.49
N ARG A 595 21.98 -14.96 21.80
CA ARG A 595 22.05 -14.44 20.43
C ARG A 595 22.34 -12.95 20.33
N GLY A 596 22.20 -12.20 21.43
CA GLY A 596 22.33 -10.75 21.43
C GLY A 596 21.25 -10.06 20.60
N LEU A 597 20.04 -10.64 20.53
CA LEU A 597 18.93 -10.14 19.70
C LEU A 597 17.68 -9.88 20.55
N LEU A 598 17.12 -8.69 20.37
CA LEU A 598 15.79 -8.32 20.87
C LEU A 598 14.74 -8.60 19.80
N TYR A 599 13.67 -9.30 20.18
CA TYR A 599 12.53 -9.64 19.34
C TYR A 599 11.25 -9.03 19.90
N PHE A 600 10.44 -8.41 19.03
CA PHE A 600 9.07 -8.00 19.34
C PHE A 600 8.27 -7.89 18.03
N ARG A 601 6.95 -7.90 18.13
CA ARG A 601 6.08 -7.68 16.98
C ARG A 601 5.69 -6.21 16.89
N PHE A 602 5.77 -5.65 15.70
CA PHE A 602 5.08 -4.41 15.40
C PHE A 602 3.81 -4.71 14.61
N ILE A 603 2.69 -4.30 15.19
CA ILE A 603 1.35 -4.48 14.65
C ILE A 603 0.65 -3.13 14.57
N GLN A 604 -0.35 -3.05 13.71
CA GLN A 604 -1.27 -1.93 13.70
C GLN A 604 -1.98 -1.82 15.06
N GLN A 605 -2.22 -0.59 15.52
CA GLN A 605 -3.07 -0.29 16.68
C GLN A 605 -3.92 0.94 16.39
N ARG A 606 -5.10 1.03 17.02
CA ARG A 606 -5.96 2.21 16.92
C ARG A 606 -5.34 3.39 17.69
N MET A 607 -5.60 4.63 17.26
CA MET A 607 -4.95 5.83 17.83
C MET A 607 -5.29 6.10 19.31
N SER A 608 -6.51 5.73 19.75
CA SER A 608 -7.02 6.01 21.10
C SER A 608 -8.37 5.30 21.31
N PRO A 609 -8.57 4.53 22.39
CA PRO A 609 -7.54 3.92 23.26
C PRO A 609 -6.69 2.90 22.50
N LEU A 610 -5.65 2.30 23.06
CA LEU A 610 -5.01 1.10 22.48
C LEU A 610 -5.90 -0.15 22.67
N ASP A 611 -5.64 -1.22 21.93
CA ASP A 611 -6.38 -2.50 22.04
C ASP A 611 -5.50 -3.73 21.78
N PHE A 612 -5.07 -4.38 22.87
CA PHE A 612 -4.32 -5.65 22.84
C PHE A 612 -5.15 -6.83 23.36
N THR A 613 -6.49 -6.73 23.32
CA THR A 613 -7.38 -7.74 23.89
C THR A 613 -7.51 -9.00 23.03
N SER A 614 -7.20 -8.88 21.74
CA SER A 614 -7.33 -9.93 20.73
C SER A 614 -6.06 -10.01 19.88
N PRO A 615 -5.75 -11.17 19.26
CA PRO A 615 -4.65 -11.27 18.32
C PRO A 615 -4.90 -10.41 17.07
N PRO A 616 -3.85 -10.06 16.30
CA PRO A 616 -4.00 -9.36 15.02
C PRO A 616 -4.90 -10.16 14.07
N ALA A 617 -6.02 -9.56 13.69
CA ALA A 617 -6.88 -10.05 12.62
C ALA A 617 -7.75 -8.89 12.13
N TYR A 618 -8.07 -8.89 10.85
CA TYR A 618 -8.87 -7.86 10.21
C TYR A 618 -10.22 -7.65 10.90
N GLY A 619 -10.48 -6.39 11.26
CA GLY A 619 -11.73 -5.96 11.88
C GLY A 619 -11.67 -5.93 13.40
N ASN A 620 -10.62 -6.45 14.03
CA ASN A 620 -10.48 -6.43 15.49
C ASN A 620 -10.28 -5.02 16.03
N LEU A 621 -9.61 -4.13 15.29
CA LEU A 621 -9.36 -2.76 15.75
C LEU A 621 -10.42 -1.75 15.26
N GLY A 622 -11.23 -2.13 14.27
CA GLY A 622 -12.22 -1.25 13.65
C GLY A 622 -11.60 -0.05 12.93
N THR A 623 -10.37 -0.18 12.40
CA THR A 623 -9.73 0.92 11.66
C THR A 623 -10.35 1.13 10.28
N SER A 624 -10.30 2.37 9.77
CA SER A 624 -10.90 2.72 8.48
C SER A 624 -9.95 2.40 7.32
N TYR A 625 -10.18 1.27 6.64
CA TYR A 625 -9.48 0.89 5.42
C TYR A 625 -9.97 1.71 4.21
N PHE A 626 -9.08 1.93 3.25
CA PHE A 626 -9.53 2.27 1.90
C PHE A 626 -9.77 0.95 1.16
N GLU A 627 -11.04 0.60 0.99
CA GLU A 627 -11.45 -0.71 0.49
C GLU A 627 -12.49 -0.59 -0.63
N ARG A 628 -12.24 -1.29 -1.74
CA ARG A 628 -13.11 -1.36 -2.92
C ARG A 628 -12.92 -2.71 -3.59
N SER A 629 -14.01 -3.35 -4.01
CA SER A 629 -13.94 -4.60 -4.78
C SER A 629 -13.07 -5.70 -4.13
N ASP A 630 -13.20 -5.91 -2.82
CA ASP A 630 -12.42 -6.87 -2.01
C ASP A 630 -10.90 -6.63 -2.01
N VAL A 631 -10.45 -5.44 -2.45
CA VAL A 631 -9.07 -4.98 -2.34
C VAL A 631 -9.03 -3.88 -1.31
N ARG A 632 -8.04 -3.91 -0.41
CA ARG A 632 -7.92 -2.92 0.66
C ARG A 632 -6.49 -2.42 0.84
N ILE A 633 -6.39 -1.17 1.29
CA ILE A 633 -5.15 -0.53 1.68
C ILE A 633 -5.30 -0.03 3.13
N PRO A 634 -4.48 -0.54 4.07
CA PRO A 634 -4.56 -0.19 5.48
C PRO A 634 -4.27 1.29 5.72
N PRO A 635 -4.81 1.87 6.81
CA PRO A 635 -4.52 3.24 7.16
C PRO A 635 -3.12 3.46 7.73
N ILE A 636 -2.59 4.65 7.43
CA ILE A 636 -1.40 5.17 8.10
C ILE A 636 -1.84 5.73 9.45
N MET A 637 -1.29 5.19 10.53
CA MET A 637 -1.51 5.67 11.90
C MET A 637 -0.50 6.76 12.21
N TRP A 638 -0.85 7.99 11.82
CA TRP A 638 -0.03 9.19 12.04
C TRP A 638 0.24 9.54 13.50
N HIS A 639 -0.54 8.96 14.41
CA HIS A 639 -0.49 9.20 15.83
C HIS A 639 -0.56 7.88 16.57
N GLY A 640 0.08 7.84 17.73
CA GLY A 640 0.45 6.59 18.38
C GLY A 640 1.75 6.02 17.81
N GLN A 641 2.57 5.44 18.67
CA GLN A 641 3.90 4.96 18.33
C GLN A 641 4.36 3.87 19.29
N LEU A 642 5.23 2.99 18.82
CA LEU A 642 5.94 2.05 19.67
C LEU A 642 7.30 2.63 20.04
N GLU A 643 7.57 2.77 21.32
CA GLU A 643 8.78 3.37 21.88
C GLU A 643 9.69 2.29 22.47
N LEU A 644 10.86 2.12 21.88
CA LEU A 644 11.95 1.31 22.42
C LEU A 644 12.97 2.21 23.10
N ARG A 645 13.28 1.92 24.36
CA ARG A 645 14.33 2.57 25.14
C ARG A 645 15.27 1.51 25.71
N VAL A 646 16.57 1.68 25.48
CA VAL A 646 17.60 0.74 25.92
C VAL A 646 18.64 1.46 26.76
N SER A 647 18.98 0.87 27.90
CA SER A 647 20.02 1.38 28.81
C SER A 647 20.97 0.27 29.26
N GLY A 648 22.10 0.64 29.86
CA GLY A 648 23.09 -0.33 30.36
C GLY A 648 24.11 -0.81 29.32
N CYS A 649 24.03 -0.36 28.06
CA CYS A 649 25.05 -0.63 27.06
C CYS A 649 26.22 0.37 27.14
N LYS A 650 27.40 -0.04 26.67
CA LYS A 650 28.48 0.89 26.37
C LYS A 650 28.08 1.73 25.16
N LEU A 651 28.08 3.05 25.28
CA LEU A 651 27.76 3.96 24.17
C LEU A 651 28.85 3.95 23.09
N ASN A 652 28.44 4.20 21.84
CA ASN A 652 29.35 4.40 20.74
C ASN A 652 30.21 5.66 20.98
N SER A 653 31.50 5.58 20.63
CA SER A 653 32.47 6.63 20.94
C SER A 653 32.33 7.91 20.11
N THR A 654 31.66 7.85 18.96
CA THR A 654 31.47 8.98 18.03
C THR A 654 30.05 9.54 18.04
N ASN A 655 29.06 8.74 18.42
CA ASN A 655 27.66 9.18 18.54
C ASN A 655 26.97 8.47 19.71
N SER A 656 26.66 9.22 20.77
CA SER A 656 26.05 8.69 21.99
C SER A 656 24.58 8.30 21.85
N ALA A 657 23.94 8.57 20.70
CA ALA A 657 22.60 8.07 20.39
C ALA A 657 22.58 6.55 20.16
N TYR A 658 23.75 5.90 20.04
CA TYR A 658 23.88 4.47 19.77
C TYR A 658 24.64 3.75 20.87
N CYS A 659 24.26 2.50 21.13
CA CYS A 659 25.13 1.53 21.75
C CYS A 659 26.32 1.23 20.82
N ALA A 660 27.47 0.89 21.39
CA ALA A 660 28.58 0.34 20.62
C ALA A 660 28.14 -0.94 19.91
N LYS A 661 28.56 -1.12 18.64
CA LYS A 661 28.21 -2.27 17.82
C LYS A 661 28.49 -3.58 18.56
N SER A 662 27.46 -4.43 18.67
CA SER A 662 27.50 -5.74 19.34
C SER A 662 27.47 -6.87 18.33
N ALA A 663 28.03 -8.02 18.70
CA ALA A 663 27.84 -9.25 17.95
C ALA A 663 26.41 -9.77 18.13
N TYR A 664 25.91 -10.50 17.13
CA TYR A 664 24.63 -11.18 17.17
C TYR A 664 24.71 -12.53 16.44
N ASP A 665 23.75 -13.41 16.69
CA ASP A 665 23.60 -14.68 15.97
C ASP A 665 22.14 -14.90 15.56
N ALA A 666 21.89 -14.95 14.25
CA ALA A 666 20.56 -15.22 13.67
C ALA A 666 20.49 -16.58 12.95
N SER A 667 21.52 -17.42 13.04
CA SER A 667 21.67 -18.63 12.23
C SER A 667 20.64 -19.73 12.54
N ALA A 668 20.21 -19.83 13.79
CA ALA A 668 19.27 -20.85 14.26
C ALA A 668 17.80 -20.37 14.30
N ILE A 669 17.44 -19.28 13.61
CA ILE A 669 16.08 -18.73 13.68
C ILE A 669 14.99 -19.74 13.29
N CYS A 670 15.29 -20.63 12.35
CA CYS A 670 14.34 -21.65 11.91
C CYS A 670 13.96 -22.64 13.01
N GLU A 671 14.84 -22.86 13.99
CA GLU A 671 14.54 -23.72 15.14
C GLU A 671 13.44 -23.11 16.01
N ASP A 672 13.39 -21.77 16.12
CA ASP A 672 12.35 -21.06 16.86
C ASP A 672 10.98 -21.11 16.18
N TYR A 673 10.96 -21.35 14.87
CA TYR A 673 9.77 -21.64 14.08
C TYR A 673 9.42 -23.14 14.07
N GLY A 674 10.05 -23.94 14.94
CA GLY A 674 9.74 -25.35 15.13
C GLY A 674 10.42 -26.30 14.15
N PHE A 675 11.39 -25.83 13.36
CA PHE A 675 12.17 -26.70 12.48
C PHE A 675 13.28 -27.41 13.26
N GLY A 676 13.71 -28.59 12.79
CA GLY A 676 14.76 -29.37 13.44
C GLY A 676 16.12 -28.64 13.50
N MET A 677 16.96 -29.05 14.44
CA MET A 677 18.30 -28.47 14.62
C MET A 677 19.12 -28.43 13.32
N GLY A 678 19.76 -27.30 13.04
CA GLY A 678 20.56 -27.09 11.81
C GLY A 678 19.75 -26.66 10.58
N SER A 679 18.45 -26.41 10.73
CA SER A 679 17.62 -25.75 9.71
C SER A 679 18.06 -24.30 9.49
N TYR A 680 17.95 -23.83 8.25
CA TYR A 680 18.34 -22.48 7.86
C TYR A 680 17.23 -21.80 7.06
N ALA A 681 17.19 -20.46 7.09
CA ALA A 681 16.23 -19.71 6.29
C ALA A 681 16.67 -19.72 4.82
N ALA A 682 15.85 -20.30 3.95
CA ALA A 682 16.10 -20.31 2.52
C ALA A 682 15.50 -19.10 1.81
N ALA A 683 14.46 -18.51 2.42
CA ALA A 683 13.69 -17.41 1.87
C ALA A 683 13.01 -16.62 3.01
N PHE A 684 12.30 -15.54 2.67
CA PHE A 684 11.71 -14.59 3.64
C PHE A 684 10.81 -15.26 4.69
N ASP A 685 10.01 -16.24 4.26
CA ASP A 685 9.02 -16.95 5.08
C ASP A 685 9.23 -18.47 5.07
N ARG A 686 10.42 -18.93 4.62
CA ARG A 686 10.71 -20.35 4.42
C ARG A 686 11.99 -20.78 5.12
N CYS A 687 11.85 -21.81 5.93
CA CYS A 687 12.94 -22.58 6.49
C CYS A 687 13.11 -23.90 5.74
N VAL A 688 14.36 -24.26 5.48
CA VAL A 688 14.72 -25.56 4.91
C VAL A 688 15.31 -26.43 6.02
N PRO A 689 14.82 -27.67 6.20
CA PRO A 689 15.40 -28.59 7.16
C PRO A 689 16.89 -28.82 6.88
N GLY A 690 17.70 -28.65 7.91
CA GLY A 690 19.12 -29.02 7.85
C GLY A 690 19.28 -30.53 7.67
N LEU A 691 20.49 -30.99 7.38
CA LEU A 691 20.78 -32.41 7.59
C LEU A 691 20.61 -32.70 9.11
N SER A 692 19.98 -33.81 9.49
CA SER A 692 19.87 -34.28 10.87
C SER A 692 20.78 -35.48 11.04
N VAL A 693 21.45 -35.59 12.19
CA VAL A 693 22.31 -36.75 12.47
C VAL A 693 21.65 -37.66 13.47
N THR A 694 21.33 -38.88 13.04
CA THR A 694 21.03 -39.96 13.98
C THR A 694 22.34 -40.63 14.41
N THR A 695 22.68 -40.58 15.70
CA THR A 695 23.88 -41.25 16.24
C THR A 695 23.53 -42.55 16.95
N GLY A 696 24.40 -43.55 16.84
CA GLY A 696 24.27 -44.81 17.58
C GLY A 696 25.60 -45.19 18.24
N GLU A 697 25.57 -45.34 19.56
CA GLU A 697 26.71 -45.83 20.32
C GLU A 697 27.00 -47.30 20.03
N SER A 698 28.29 -47.66 20.04
CA SER A 698 28.76 -49.00 19.69
C SER A 698 28.35 -49.45 18.28
N LEU A 699 28.13 -48.49 17.37
CA LEU A 699 27.91 -48.74 15.95
C LEU A 699 29.10 -48.28 15.11
N TYR A 700 29.26 -48.94 13.96
CA TYR A 700 30.27 -48.61 12.97
C TYR A 700 29.72 -48.86 11.57
N ILE A 701 29.72 -47.81 10.77
CA ILE A 701 29.37 -47.85 9.35
C ILE A 701 30.60 -48.35 8.59
N LYS A 702 30.51 -49.51 7.92
CA LYS A 702 31.64 -50.07 7.17
C LYS A 702 31.93 -49.23 5.92
N PRO A 703 33.10 -48.58 5.81
CA PRO A 703 33.45 -47.80 4.63
C PRO A 703 34.03 -48.69 3.53
N THR A 704 33.78 -48.35 2.27
CA THR A 704 34.51 -48.85 1.11
C THR A 704 35.57 -47.84 0.68
N LYS A 705 36.42 -48.19 -0.29
CA LYS A 705 37.38 -47.23 -0.86
C LYS A 705 36.71 -46.04 -1.55
N GLN A 706 35.45 -46.21 -2.01
CA GLN A 706 34.69 -45.19 -2.72
C GLN A 706 33.82 -44.33 -1.80
N THR A 707 33.38 -44.89 -0.67
CA THR A 707 32.50 -44.16 0.27
C THR A 707 33.27 -43.34 1.31
N LYS A 708 34.57 -43.56 1.47
CA LYS A 708 35.38 -42.84 2.44
C LYS A 708 35.88 -41.51 1.88
N ILE A 709 35.50 -40.41 2.51
CA ILE A 709 35.93 -39.06 2.12
C ILE A 709 37.29 -38.76 2.76
N LYS A 710 37.31 -38.57 4.08
CA LYS A 710 38.53 -38.23 4.84
C LYS A 710 38.51 -38.78 6.25
N VAL A 711 39.69 -38.91 6.85
CA VAL A 711 39.85 -39.23 8.28
C VAL A 711 40.56 -38.08 8.95
N GLN A 712 39.86 -37.43 9.86
CA GLN A 712 40.42 -36.38 10.70
C GLN A 712 40.94 -36.97 12.00
N SER A 713 41.97 -36.32 12.53
CA SER A 713 42.59 -36.64 13.80
C SER A 713 42.39 -35.48 14.76
N LYS A 714 42.51 -35.74 16.07
CA LYS A 714 42.28 -34.77 17.16
C LYS A 714 40.81 -34.40 17.40
N ILE A 715 39.86 -35.08 16.76
CA ILE A 715 38.43 -34.93 17.07
C ILE A 715 38.12 -35.73 18.33
N THR A 716 37.71 -35.06 19.41
CA THR A 716 37.59 -35.66 20.75
C THR A 716 36.17 -36.04 21.14
N THR A 717 35.18 -35.42 20.51
CA THR A 717 33.76 -35.61 20.81
C THR A 717 33.00 -36.07 19.57
N THR A 718 31.88 -36.74 19.77
CA THR A 718 31.03 -37.22 18.67
C THR A 718 30.40 -36.04 17.96
N GLU A 719 30.04 -35.00 18.70
CA GLU A 719 29.46 -33.74 18.24
C GLU A 719 30.44 -32.99 17.33
N ALA A 720 31.74 -32.96 17.65
CA ALA A 720 32.74 -32.37 16.79
C ALA A 720 32.97 -33.18 15.49
N CYS A 721 32.74 -34.50 15.53
CA CYS A 721 32.78 -35.35 14.33
C CYS A 721 31.54 -35.15 13.45
N GLN A 722 30.39 -34.95 14.08
CA GLN A 722 29.14 -34.58 13.44
C GLN A 722 29.25 -33.23 12.74
N GLN A 723 29.74 -32.20 13.44
CA GLN A 723 29.98 -30.87 12.86
C GLN A 723 30.93 -30.92 11.67
N ALA A 724 32.01 -31.71 11.78
CA ALA A 724 32.93 -31.89 10.66
C ALA A 724 32.31 -32.61 9.44
N CYS A 725 31.27 -33.43 9.65
CA CYS A 725 30.49 -34.00 8.56
C CYS A 725 29.54 -32.97 7.96
N PHE A 726 28.89 -32.13 8.78
CA PHE A 726 28.06 -31.03 8.30
C PHE A 726 28.79 -30.03 7.40
N GLU A 727 30.02 -29.71 7.75
CA GLU A 727 30.87 -28.77 7.01
C GLU A 727 31.45 -29.35 5.71
N ASP A 728 31.29 -30.66 5.45
CA ASP A 728 31.83 -31.33 4.28
C ASP A 728 30.70 -31.67 3.28
N ALA A 729 30.70 -30.97 2.14
CA ALA A 729 29.63 -31.03 1.14
C ALA A 729 29.32 -32.43 0.56
N GLU A 730 30.22 -33.41 0.75
CA GLU A 730 30.03 -34.78 0.25
C GLU A 730 29.64 -35.77 1.38
N CYS A 731 29.61 -35.32 2.64
CA CYS A 731 29.42 -36.19 3.80
C CYS A 731 27.93 -36.48 4.05
N GLY A 732 27.57 -37.76 4.02
CA GLY A 732 26.25 -38.27 4.40
C GLY A 732 26.26 -39.14 5.66
N ASN A 733 27.45 -39.48 6.18
CA ASN A 733 27.64 -40.43 7.27
C ASN A 733 28.99 -40.19 7.97
N PHE A 734 29.13 -40.53 9.25
CA PHE A 734 30.42 -40.52 9.94
C PHE A 734 30.62 -41.68 10.92
N ASN A 735 31.89 -41.93 11.24
CA ASN A 735 32.31 -42.79 12.34
C ASN A 735 33.28 -42.03 13.27
N HIS A 736 32.91 -41.87 14.53
CA HIS A 736 33.76 -41.32 15.58
C HIS A 736 34.37 -42.43 16.42
N PHE A 737 35.69 -42.35 16.66
CA PHE A 737 36.41 -43.23 17.58
C PHE A 737 37.06 -42.42 18.69
N ALA A 738 36.32 -42.24 19.78
CA ALA A 738 36.72 -41.41 20.92
C ALA A 738 38.11 -41.79 21.48
N LYS A 739 38.40 -43.08 21.64
CA LYS A 739 39.67 -43.58 22.20
C LYS A 739 40.90 -43.18 21.39
N ARG A 740 40.77 -42.99 20.07
CA ARG A 740 41.88 -42.56 19.20
C ARG A 740 41.72 -41.14 18.67
N LYS A 741 40.70 -40.42 19.12
CA LYS A 741 40.38 -39.06 18.69
C LYS A 741 40.30 -38.94 17.17
N LYS A 742 39.60 -39.89 16.53
CA LYS A 742 39.49 -39.97 15.06
C LYS A 742 38.04 -39.83 14.62
N CYS A 743 37.83 -39.00 13.61
CA CYS A 743 36.56 -38.87 12.91
C CYS A 743 36.76 -39.32 11.46
N MET A 744 35.86 -40.15 10.95
CA MET A 744 35.88 -40.62 9.56
C MET A 744 34.58 -40.20 8.89
N LEU A 745 34.72 -39.39 7.85
CA LEU A 745 33.61 -38.86 7.06
C LEU A 745 33.35 -39.75 5.84
N LEU A 746 32.09 -40.02 5.55
CA LEU A 746 31.64 -40.98 4.56
C LEU A 746 30.55 -40.37 3.66
N ARG A 747 30.55 -40.71 2.37
CA ARG A 747 29.56 -40.30 1.35
C ARG A 747 28.58 -41.44 1.02
N GLY A 748 27.34 -41.07 0.66
CA GLY A 748 26.25 -42.00 0.27
C GLY A 748 25.43 -42.49 1.47
N GLN A 749 24.24 -43.06 1.24
CA GLN A 749 23.32 -43.53 2.31
C GLN A 749 23.25 -45.07 2.45
N ASP A 750 23.74 -45.83 1.46
CA ASP A 750 23.72 -47.30 1.45
C ASP A 750 24.98 -47.89 2.09
N HIS A 751 24.95 -48.08 3.41
CA HIS A 751 26.08 -48.68 4.13
C HIS A 751 25.67 -49.84 5.06
N GLU A 752 26.53 -50.84 5.15
CA GLU A 752 26.39 -51.90 6.16
C GLU A 752 26.76 -51.34 7.55
N VAL A 753 25.77 -51.28 8.45
CA VAL A 753 25.96 -50.87 9.85
C VAL A 753 26.20 -52.11 10.71
N ILE A 754 27.32 -52.14 11.42
CA ILE A 754 27.66 -53.23 12.35
C ILE A 754 27.84 -52.72 13.78
N ARG A 755 27.61 -53.59 14.77
CA ARG A 755 28.01 -53.31 16.15
C ARG A 755 29.53 -53.38 16.31
N LYS A 756 30.13 -52.34 16.89
CA LYS A 756 31.56 -52.25 17.17
C LYS A 756 31.81 -51.35 18.38
N ASN A 757 32.20 -51.96 19.50
CA ASN A 757 32.39 -51.24 20.76
C ASN A 757 33.47 -50.15 20.67
N GLY A 758 33.19 -49.01 21.29
CA GLY A 758 34.06 -47.84 21.32
C GLY A 758 33.98 -46.95 20.08
N TRP A 759 33.15 -47.31 19.09
CA TRP A 759 32.82 -46.45 17.96
C TRP A 759 31.40 -45.88 18.12
N THR A 760 31.21 -44.69 17.60
CA THR A 760 29.90 -44.06 17.45
C THR A 760 29.73 -43.73 15.98
N ALA A 761 28.66 -44.23 15.36
CA ALA A 761 28.32 -43.91 13.99
C ALA A 761 27.22 -42.87 13.94
N GLY A 762 27.27 -41.97 12.96
CA GLY A 762 26.21 -41.01 12.67
C GLY A 762 25.78 -41.09 11.22
N VAL A 763 24.47 -41.03 10.97
CA VAL A 763 23.89 -40.96 9.63
C VAL A 763 23.29 -39.56 9.47
N LEU A 764 23.75 -38.80 8.45
CA LEU A 764 23.09 -37.56 8.04
C LEU A 764 21.88 -37.95 7.17
N THR A 765 20.71 -37.89 7.76
CA THR A 765 19.44 -37.87 7.04
C THR A 765 19.09 -36.42 6.73
N LEU A 766 18.28 -36.13 5.71
CA LEU A 766 17.55 -34.87 5.75
C LEU A 766 16.79 -34.87 7.08
N SER A 767 16.86 -33.78 7.85
CA SER A 767 15.85 -33.54 8.87
C SER A 767 14.52 -33.67 8.13
N THR A 768 13.85 -34.81 8.27
CA THR A 768 12.41 -34.77 8.12
C THR A 768 12.03 -33.80 9.21
N ALA A 769 11.56 -32.62 8.83
CA ALA A 769 10.63 -31.93 9.69
C ALA A 769 9.72 -33.04 10.22
N ASP A 770 9.71 -33.27 11.52
CA ASP A 770 8.44 -33.56 12.13
C ASP A 770 7.82 -32.17 12.14
N PRO A 771 7.04 -31.80 11.11
CA PRO A 771 6.45 -30.49 11.13
C PRO A 771 5.52 -30.57 12.34
N VAL A 772 5.79 -29.76 13.36
CA VAL A 772 4.75 -29.47 14.35
C VAL A 772 3.54 -28.79 13.67
N HIS A 773 3.64 -28.48 12.37
CA HIS A 773 2.52 -28.44 11.42
C HIS A 773 2.22 -29.82 10.81
N GLN A 774 1.82 -30.79 11.63
CA GLN A 774 1.07 -31.92 11.10
C GLN A 774 -0.28 -31.34 10.67
N PHE A 775 -0.60 -31.44 9.38
CA PHE A 775 -1.88 -31.02 8.79
C PHE A 775 -3.03 -31.15 9.82
N CYS A 776 -3.62 -30.03 10.25
CA CYS A 776 -4.68 -30.01 11.28
C CYS A 776 -5.84 -30.97 10.98
N GLN A 777 -5.98 -31.30 9.70
CA GLN A 777 -6.90 -32.28 9.17
C GLN A 777 -6.17 -33.31 8.30
N ASN A 778 -6.25 -34.58 8.71
CA ASN A 778 -6.03 -35.69 7.82
C ASN A 778 -7.35 -35.95 7.07
N LYS A 779 -7.43 -35.50 5.82
CA LYS A 779 -8.62 -35.69 4.98
C LYS A 779 -8.70 -37.14 4.52
N LYS A 780 -9.93 -37.69 4.49
CA LYS A 780 -10.22 -39.06 4.05
C LYS A 780 -9.56 -40.12 4.95
N THR A 781 -9.46 -39.84 6.24
CA THR A 781 -8.90 -40.75 7.24
C THR A 781 -9.75 -40.82 8.51
N ALA A 782 -9.57 -41.89 9.26
CA ALA A 782 -10.09 -42.06 10.61
C ALA A 782 -8.99 -42.62 11.52
N SER A 783 -8.73 -41.91 12.62
CA SER A 783 -7.88 -42.33 13.73
C SER A 783 -8.52 -43.48 14.49
N GLN A 784 -7.75 -44.51 14.84
CA GLN A 784 -8.22 -45.70 15.53
C GLN A 784 -7.63 -45.73 16.94
N GLY A 785 -8.50 -45.69 17.93
CA GLY A 785 -8.13 -45.68 19.34
C GLY A 785 -9.37 -45.82 20.23
N THR A 786 -9.19 -45.72 21.54
CA THR A 786 -10.30 -45.80 22.50
C THR A 786 -11.17 -44.55 22.41
N VAL A 787 -12.45 -44.72 22.06
CA VAL A 787 -13.42 -43.60 21.97
C VAL A 787 -13.80 -43.13 23.38
N LEU A 788 -13.45 -41.89 23.68
CA LEU A 788 -13.79 -41.19 24.92
C LEU A 788 -15.23 -40.68 24.90
N ASP A 789 -15.64 -40.04 23.81
CA ASP A 789 -16.96 -39.46 23.65
C ASP A 789 -17.36 -39.36 22.18
N GLN A 790 -18.66 -39.30 21.91
CA GLN A 790 -19.21 -39.16 20.57
C GLN A 790 -20.30 -38.09 20.51
N ILE A 791 -19.98 -36.97 19.85
CA ILE A 791 -20.84 -35.79 19.74
C ILE A 791 -21.58 -35.82 18.41
N ALA A 792 -22.91 -35.72 18.45
CA ALA A 792 -23.76 -35.66 17.26
C ALA A 792 -24.05 -34.20 16.83
N ASN A 793 -24.35 -34.03 15.53
CA ASN A 793 -24.74 -32.75 14.91
C ASN A 793 -23.67 -31.64 14.98
N VAL A 794 -22.39 -32.01 14.97
CA VAL A 794 -21.30 -31.04 15.01
C VAL A 794 -21.26 -30.23 13.71
N LYS A 795 -21.10 -28.90 13.81
CA LYS A 795 -21.22 -27.96 12.68
C LYS A 795 -20.21 -28.27 11.56
N ASN A 796 -18.96 -28.49 11.93
CA ASN A 796 -17.80 -28.73 11.06
C ASN A 796 -16.71 -29.51 11.83
N TRP A 797 -15.59 -29.83 11.19
CA TRP A 797 -14.52 -30.58 11.83
C TRP A 797 -13.76 -29.73 12.87
N GLN A 798 -13.71 -28.41 12.72
CA GLN A 798 -13.09 -27.49 13.69
C GLN A 798 -13.78 -27.50 15.06
N ALA A 799 -15.11 -27.60 15.06
CA ALA A 799 -15.87 -27.78 16.31
C ALA A 799 -15.58 -29.14 16.96
N CYS A 800 -15.22 -30.17 16.19
CA CYS A 800 -14.79 -31.46 16.71
C CYS A 800 -13.39 -31.40 17.34
N GLN A 801 -12.47 -30.68 16.70
CA GLN A 801 -11.13 -30.40 17.22
C GLN A 801 -11.18 -29.60 18.53
N THR A 802 -11.99 -28.54 18.58
CA THR A 802 -12.21 -27.74 19.79
C THR A 802 -12.70 -28.61 20.95
N ALA A 803 -13.69 -29.48 20.69
CA ALA A 803 -14.18 -30.40 21.71
C ALA A 803 -13.10 -31.38 22.20
N CYS A 804 -12.19 -31.83 21.33
CA CYS A 804 -11.04 -32.63 21.76
C CYS A 804 -10.08 -31.82 22.64
N ARG A 805 -9.79 -30.57 22.28
CA ARG A 805 -8.92 -29.69 23.08
C ARG A 805 -9.48 -29.41 24.47
N ASP A 806 -10.80 -29.30 24.60
CA ASP A 806 -11.44 -28.97 25.87
C ASP A 806 -11.56 -30.21 26.79
N ALA A 807 -11.52 -31.42 26.25
CA ALA A 807 -11.63 -32.66 27.00
C ALA A 807 -10.25 -33.14 27.49
N GLU A 808 -9.88 -32.96 28.77
CA GLU A 808 -8.53 -33.20 29.34
C GLU A 808 -7.76 -34.45 28.83
N THR A 809 -8.45 -35.57 28.58
CA THR A 809 -7.81 -36.84 28.20
C THR A 809 -7.82 -37.13 26.69
N CYS A 810 -8.39 -36.25 25.86
CA CYS A 810 -8.46 -36.47 24.42
C CYS A 810 -7.11 -36.22 23.73
N THR A 811 -6.63 -37.16 22.94
CA THR A 811 -5.40 -37.04 22.16
C THR A 811 -5.66 -36.91 20.66
N HIS A 812 -6.77 -37.46 20.15
CA HIS A 812 -7.15 -37.43 18.74
C HIS A 812 -8.66 -37.33 18.55
N TRP A 813 -9.11 -36.93 17.36
CA TRP A 813 -10.52 -36.82 17.03
C TRP A 813 -10.83 -37.30 15.60
N ASN A 814 -12.08 -37.70 15.38
CA ASN A 814 -12.63 -38.09 14.08
C ASN A 814 -13.93 -37.33 13.81
N TYR A 815 -13.98 -36.55 12.75
CA TYR A 815 -15.18 -35.95 12.20
C TYR A 815 -15.67 -36.74 10.99
N THR A 816 -16.91 -37.22 11.02
CA THR A 816 -17.52 -37.98 9.92
C THR A 816 -18.77 -37.28 9.41
N ALA A 817 -18.86 -37.07 8.10
CA ALA A 817 -20.04 -36.54 7.42
C ALA A 817 -20.77 -37.65 6.65
N LYS A 818 -21.80 -38.25 7.26
CA LYS A 818 -22.64 -39.28 6.60
C LYS A 818 -23.95 -38.65 6.10
N GLY A 819 -23.92 -38.11 4.87
CA GLY A 819 -25.09 -37.46 4.25
C GLY A 819 -25.38 -36.06 4.81
N SER A 820 -26.42 -35.39 4.29
CA SER A 820 -26.69 -33.96 4.56
C SER A 820 -26.96 -33.62 6.03
N ASN A 821 -27.43 -34.56 6.86
CA ASN A 821 -27.93 -34.27 8.21
C ASN A 821 -27.31 -35.11 9.35
N LYS A 822 -26.23 -35.86 9.15
CA LYS A 822 -25.55 -36.61 10.24
C LYS A 822 -24.05 -36.37 10.23
N LYS A 823 -23.64 -35.31 10.93
CA LYS A 823 -22.25 -34.96 11.22
C LYS A 823 -21.92 -35.39 12.64
N THR A 824 -20.95 -36.28 12.80
CA THR A 824 -20.57 -36.83 14.12
C THR A 824 -19.10 -36.60 14.38
N CYS A 825 -18.77 -36.25 15.61
CA CYS A 825 -17.41 -36.15 16.13
C CYS A 825 -17.17 -37.28 17.12
N ALA A 826 -16.06 -37.99 17.02
CA ALA A 826 -15.61 -38.94 18.03
C ALA A 826 -14.27 -38.46 18.61
N LEU A 827 -14.18 -38.37 19.93
CA LEU A 827 -12.98 -38.01 20.68
C LEU A 827 -12.28 -39.29 21.13
N LEU A 828 -10.94 -39.33 21.09
CA LEU A 828 -10.14 -40.52 21.34
C LEU A 828 -9.09 -40.24 22.41
N SER A 829 -8.82 -41.18 23.32
CA SER A 829 -7.77 -41.04 24.34
C SER A 829 -6.39 -41.47 23.87
N ASP A 830 -6.32 -42.26 22.80
CA ASP A 830 -5.09 -42.85 22.28
C ASP A 830 -5.16 -43.03 20.75
N LEU A 831 -4.07 -43.51 20.17
CA LEU A 831 -3.95 -43.84 18.74
C LEU A 831 -3.36 -45.25 18.56
N ASP A 832 -3.72 -46.19 19.43
CA ASP A 832 -3.09 -47.53 19.47
C ASP A 832 -3.32 -48.32 18.18
N GLY A 833 -4.40 -48.01 17.44
CA GLY A 833 -4.71 -48.62 16.14
C GLY A 833 -4.14 -47.87 14.93
N GLY A 834 -3.44 -46.76 15.13
CA GLY A 834 -2.93 -45.90 14.06
C GLY A 834 -4.03 -45.16 13.29
N THR A 835 -3.71 -44.73 12.07
CA THR A 835 -4.63 -44.00 11.18
C THR A 835 -4.99 -44.85 9.97
N SER A 836 -6.28 -44.92 9.63
CA SER A 836 -6.82 -45.73 8.54
C SER A 836 -7.50 -44.86 7.48
N ALA A 837 -7.50 -45.30 6.21
CA ALA A 837 -8.17 -44.58 5.13
C ALA A 837 -9.70 -44.71 5.23
N ASP A 838 -10.41 -43.58 5.29
CA ASP A 838 -11.87 -43.49 5.28
C ASP A 838 -12.33 -42.26 4.49
N LYS A 839 -12.90 -42.48 3.29
CA LYS A 839 -13.32 -41.42 2.37
C LYS A 839 -14.36 -40.44 2.94
N LYS A 840 -15.03 -40.76 4.05
CA LYS A 840 -16.11 -39.94 4.64
C LYS A 840 -15.72 -39.24 5.94
N SER A 841 -14.46 -39.39 6.36
CA SER A 841 -13.98 -38.89 7.65
C SER A 841 -12.79 -37.95 7.48
N ILE A 842 -12.63 -37.07 8.45
CA ILE A 842 -11.50 -36.19 8.68
C ILE A 842 -11.02 -36.47 10.10
N SER A 843 -9.72 -36.67 10.31
CA SER A 843 -9.18 -36.93 11.64
C SER A 843 -8.00 -36.00 11.97
N GLY A 844 -7.69 -35.80 13.24
CA GLY A 844 -6.59 -34.94 13.65
C GLY A 844 -6.17 -35.12 15.11
N PRO A 845 -4.97 -34.65 15.49
CA PRO A 845 -4.50 -34.66 16.86
C PRO A 845 -5.11 -33.51 17.68
N ARG A 846 -4.99 -33.59 19.03
CA ARG A 846 -5.45 -32.55 19.98
C ARG A 846 -4.65 -31.24 19.87
N SER A 847 -3.35 -31.33 19.61
CA SER A 847 -2.35 -30.28 19.85
C SER A 847 -2.26 -29.17 18.79
N CYS A 848 -3.30 -28.98 17.97
CA CYS A 848 -3.29 -27.96 16.92
C CYS A 848 -4.07 -26.70 17.32
N THR A 849 -3.55 -25.52 16.99
CA THR A 849 -4.20 -24.20 17.06
C THR A 849 -4.45 -23.70 15.63
N ASP A 850 -5.65 -23.18 15.34
CA ASP A 850 -5.87 -22.40 14.13
C ASP A 850 -5.22 -21.02 14.34
N LEU A 851 -4.38 -20.58 13.40
CA LEU A 851 -4.00 -19.16 13.24
C LEU A 851 -5.15 -18.42 12.54
#